data_AF-A0A653CYS7-F1
#
_entry.id   AF-A0A653CYS7-F1
#
_cell.length_a   1.000
_cell.length_b   1.000
_cell.length_c   1.000
_cell.angle_alpha   90.00
_cell.angle_beta   90.00
_cell.angle_gamma   90.00
#
_symmetry.space_group_name_H-M   'P 1'
#
loop_
_entity.id
_entity.type
_entity.pdbx_description
1 polymer ?
#
loop_
_entity_poly.entity_id
_entity_poly.type
_entity_poly.pdbx_seq_one_letter_code
_entity_poly.pdbx_strand_id
1 'polypeptide(L)'
;MDSTTLYNQGSNGTQLSVPRMEIAARNVDKALLTDSNAPRLIDLMNVNVQTGSTASGLTDQDYPTLNGLPLSLNNLTQVKCVNTVPLPPEIVDHFTHVQCHCMMGLFSEIGRAWLTVDSDIYVWTYEENTDLAYFDGISETIICVGLVKPKVGVFQAFIRYLLVIATAVDIVVLGVTFTDGPTETTDEIQLIPDPVFTIPTDGATVSTISGTDDGRLFYGTKEGSLFEISYQAESGWFGKRCKKVNLSTSTLSFLVPSFLNAALSEEDGICQISIDDSRHILYTLSEKGTIEVYDLGEKGNTFCRVTKMSQTLLVNQAMNTVKTLDSQNFRPIVGISAVESIESTNINLIAVSQTGVRFYLTVVNLSNMHPNQRPYTLTLLHVRLPPGYSANIAVRPRAVHVSHYRDRNMVLISTVNEKDVLWCISSDLFPFNQTLTEAYTAVNLDGPALAIAEVRHETHLYSLTDQELPPLVVRQHMEPPKKYVVLTSHGVQVFIKLRPVDLLREILREGRGADTETLKAFFAVQKEDQACATALILASLQSDDNREVAEYATRAFFVYGGEPKLIPMAPANLFSTSTSFMPHIISTPAPHHFQQQHLPTTPNMSQSLAPHGATFEVVSPFVFSSKHNGLYLYLSRILRPVWSRRCVERLAVDYKTFTV
;
A
#
# COMPACT_ATOMS: atom_id res chain seq x y z
N MET A 1 40.87 39.02 62.19
CA MET A 1 40.69 40.08 61.19
C MET A 1 40.60 39.39 59.85
N ASP A 2 39.41 39.53 59.27
CA ASP A 2 38.96 39.30 57.90
C ASP A 2 39.08 37.91 57.28
N SER A 3 37.97 37.19 57.36
CA SER A 3 37.62 36.03 56.54
C SER A 3 36.17 36.19 56.09
N THR A 4 35.97 36.97 55.02
CA THR A 4 34.68 37.11 54.33
C THR A 4 34.79 36.45 52.96
N THR A 5 34.73 35.11 52.95
CA THR A 5 34.35 34.35 51.77
C THR A 5 32.85 34.52 51.53
N LEU A 6 32.52 35.39 50.59
CA LEU A 6 31.21 35.46 49.96
C LEU A 6 30.90 34.11 49.31
N TYR A 7 29.86 33.46 49.80
CA TYR A 7 29.15 32.40 49.10
C TYR A 7 28.68 32.95 47.74
N ASN A 8 29.38 32.58 46.67
CA ASN A 8 28.87 32.72 45.32
C ASN A 8 28.36 31.34 44.89
N GLN A 9 27.08 31.06 45.17
CA GLN A 9 26.37 29.93 44.58
C GLN A 9 26.15 30.23 43.09
N GLY A 10 27.13 29.88 42.27
CA GLY A 10 26.95 29.75 40.83
C GLY A 10 26.29 28.42 40.49
N SER A 11 25.00 28.27 40.79
CA SER A 11 24.16 27.17 40.30
C SER A 11 23.17 27.70 39.26
N ASN A 12 23.66 28.12 38.10
CA ASN A 12 22.84 28.31 36.90
C ASN A 12 22.56 26.94 36.27
N GLY A 13 21.77 26.12 36.99
CA GLY A 13 21.02 25.03 36.36
C GLY A 13 19.74 25.63 35.79
N THR A 14 19.61 25.64 34.48
CA THR A 14 18.41 26.06 33.75
C THR A 14 17.21 25.19 34.17
N GLN A 15 16.48 25.58 35.20
CA GLN A 15 15.12 25.09 35.41
C GLN A 15 14.27 25.63 34.25
N LEU A 16 14.04 24.79 33.23
CA LEU A 16 13.00 25.02 32.24
C LEU A 16 11.68 25.25 32.99
N SER A 17 11.08 26.42 32.82
CA SER A 17 9.83 26.73 33.52
C SER A 17 8.72 25.81 33.02
N VAL A 18 7.96 25.21 33.94
CA VAL A 18 6.81 24.33 33.65
C VAL A 18 5.90 24.88 32.54
N PRO A 19 5.58 26.19 32.48
CA PRO A 19 4.79 26.75 31.38
C PRO A 19 5.39 26.54 29.97
N ARG A 20 6.73 26.55 29.82
CA ARG A 20 7.37 26.31 28.52
C ARG A 20 7.23 24.85 28.07
N MET A 21 7.30 23.91 29.01
CA MET A 21 7.09 22.50 28.73
C MET A 21 5.64 22.22 28.32
N GLU A 22 4.67 22.83 28.99
CA GLU A 22 3.26 22.72 28.60
C GLU A 22 2.99 23.27 27.19
N ILE A 23 3.60 24.42 26.84
CA ILE A 23 3.49 24.97 25.48
C ILE A 23 4.11 24.02 24.45
N ALA A 24 5.28 23.46 24.74
CA ALA A 24 5.92 22.49 23.84
C ALA A 24 5.07 21.23 23.66
N ALA A 25 4.53 20.66 24.75
CA ALA A 25 3.65 19.50 24.70
C ALA A 25 2.40 19.77 23.84
N ARG A 26 1.75 20.93 24.00
CA ARG A 26 0.59 21.32 23.16
C ARG A 26 0.95 21.42 21.67
N ASN A 27 2.15 21.89 21.33
CA ASN A 27 2.60 21.91 19.94
C ASN A 27 2.88 20.51 19.39
N VAL A 28 3.41 19.60 20.22
CA VAL A 28 3.53 18.18 19.86
C VAL A 28 2.15 17.56 19.62
N ASP A 29 1.19 17.77 20.51
CA ASP A 29 -0.19 17.28 20.35
C ASP A 29 -0.83 17.81 19.06
N LYS A 30 -0.66 19.12 18.78
CA LYS A 30 -1.14 19.74 17.55
C LYS A 30 -0.50 19.10 16.30
N ALA A 31 0.81 18.83 16.34
CA ALA A 31 1.53 18.20 15.25
C ALA A 31 1.04 16.75 15.02
N LEU A 32 0.87 15.97 16.09
CA LEU A 32 0.30 14.62 16.02
C LEU A 32 -1.12 14.62 15.43
N LEU A 33 -1.98 15.54 15.90
CA LEU A 33 -3.34 15.69 15.41
C LEU A 33 -3.35 16.07 13.92
N THR A 34 -2.44 16.96 13.50
CA THR A 34 -2.30 17.34 12.09
C THR A 34 -1.94 16.14 11.21
N ASP A 35 -0.95 15.35 11.63
CA ASP A 35 -0.52 14.16 10.89
C ASP A 35 -1.60 13.06 10.88
N SER A 36 -2.37 12.91 11.96
CA SER A 36 -3.48 11.93 12.04
C SER A 36 -4.72 12.35 11.25
N ASN A 37 -4.89 13.65 10.99
CA ASN A 37 -5.97 14.19 10.16
C ASN A 37 -5.55 14.38 8.69
N ALA A 38 -4.47 13.71 8.26
CA ALA A 38 -4.10 13.69 6.85
C ALA A 38 -5.26 13.16 5.99
N PRO A 39 -5.47 13.69 4.77
CA PRO A 39 -6.56 13.24 3.89
C PRO A 39 -6.51 11.74 3.62
N ARG A 40 -7.65 11.06 3.81
CA ARG A 40 -7.76 9.63 3.52
C ARG A 40 -7.86 9.43 2.01
N LEU A 41 -7.60 8.20 1.56
CA LEU A 41 -7.61 7.88 0.13
C LEU A 41 -8.99 8.14 -0.51
N ILE A 42 -10.07 7.87 0.22
CA ILE A 42 -11.45 8.15 -0.22
C ILE A 42 -11.73 9.65 -0.37
N ASP A 43 -11.19 10.47 0.53
CA ASP A 43 -11.32 11.93 0.51
C ASP A 43 -10.58 12.51 -0.71
N LEU A 44 -9.36 12.03 -0.96
CA LEU A 44 -8.54 12.43 -2.11
C LEU A 44 -9.19 12.12 -3.46
N MET A 45 -10.03 11.09 -3.52
CA MET A 45 -10.81 10.72 -4.71
C MET A 45 -12.18 11.43 -4.78
N ASN A 46 -12.49 12.26 -3.78
CA ASN A 46 -13.77 12.94 -3.61
C ASN A 46 -14.97 11.99 -3.68
N VAL A 47 -14.82 10.78 -3.13
CA VAL A 47 -15.87 9.75 -3.13
C VAL A 47 -16.74 9.94 -1.90
N ASN A 48 -18.03 10.15 -2.10
CA ASN A 48 -19.03 10.18 -1.05
C ASN A 48 -20.41 9.70 -1.57
N VAL A 49 -21.38 9.57 -0.66
CA VAL A 49 -22.73 9.08 -0.99
C VAL A 49 -23.43 9.97 -2.03
N GLN A 50 -23.15 11.27 -2.08
CA GLN A 50 -23.80 12.21 -3.01
C GLN A 50 -23.17 12.18 -4.40
N THR A 51 -21.86 12.03 -4.48
CA THR A 51 -21.13 11.99 -5.76
C THR A 51 -21.26 10.64 -6.47
N GLY A 52 -21.42 9.56 -5.70
CA GLY A 52 -21.34 8.21 -6.24
C GLY A 52 -19.94 7.89 -6.79
N SER A 53 -19.88 7.12 -7.88
CA SER A 53 -18.62 6.78 -8.56
C SER A 53 -17.97 8.02 -9.17
N THR A 54 -16.69 8.25 -8.89
CA THR A 54 -15.94 9.41 -9.41
C THR A 54 -14.80 8.96 -10.34
N ALA A 55 -14.18 9.91 -11.05
CA ALA A 55 -13.01 9.63 -11.88
C ALA A 55 -11.95 10.73 -11.79
N SER A 56 -10.69 10.35 -11.98
CA SER A 56 -9.54 11.27 -12.02
C SER A 56 -8.40 10.70 -12.89
N GLY A 57 -7.29 11.43 -12.99
CA GLY A 57 -6.18 11.09 -13.91
C GLY A 57 -6.36 11.67 -15.31
N LEU A 58 -7.18 12.71 -15.43
CA LEU A 58 -7.54 13.37 -16.69
C LEU A 58 -6.87 14.73 -16.86
N THR A 59 -6.30 15.27 -15.79
CA THR A 59 -5.74 16.62 -15.74
C THR A 59 -4.25 16.59 -15.42
N ASP A 60 -3.53 17.65 -15.78
CA ASP A 60 -2.10 17.76 -15.40
C ASP A 60 -1.91 17.88 -13.88
N GLN A 61 -2.94 18.27 -13.12
CA GLN A 61 -2.87 18.30 -11.65
C GLN A 61 -2.88 16.92 -11.01
N ASP A 62 -3.41 15.91 -11.72
CA ASP A 62 -3.40 14.52 -11.27
C ASP A 62 -2.00 13.92 -11.34
N TYR A 63 -1.23 14.35 -12.35
CA TYR A 63 0.12 13.92 -12.66
C TYR A 63 1.00 15.15 -12.92
N PRO A 64 1.34 15.93 -11.88
CA PRO A 64 2.04 17.20 -12.07
C PRO A 64 3.41 16.95 -12.69
N THR A 65 3.49 17.18 -14.00
CA THR A 65 4.70 17.62 -14.65
C THR A 65 4.81 19.09 -14.30
N LEU A 66 5.79 19.46 -13.48
CA LEU A 66 5.86 20.82 -12.91
C LEU A 66 6.33 21.81 -13.97
N ASN A 67 5.48 22.08 -14.95
CA ASN A 67 5.65 23.11 -15.98
C ASN A 67 5.63 24.48 -15.28
N GLY A 68 6.82 24.99 -14.98
CA GLY A 68 7.03 26.24 -14.24
C GLY A 68 8.22 26.19 -13.27
N LEU A 69 8.69 24.99 -12.94
CA LEU A 69 9.98 24.74 -12.30
C LEU A 69 10.88 24.10 -13.39
N PRO A 70 12.11 24.56 -13.61
CA PRO A 70 12.95 24.10 -14.71
C PRO A 70 13.15 22.60 -14.56
N LEU A 71 12.77 21.81 -15.58
CA LEU A 71 13.22 20.47 -16.04
C LEU A 71 13.79 19.42 -15.04
N SER A 72 13.83 19.68 -13.74
CA SER A 72 14.74 19.07 -12.77
C SER A 72 14.02 18.04 -11.90
N LEU A 73 12.69 18.17 -11.75
CA LEU A 73 11.86 17.13 -11.13
C LEU A 73 11.42 16.04 -12.12
N ASN A 74 11.50 16.27 -13.43
CA ASN A 74 11.33 15.20 -14.43
C ASN A 74 12.46 14.15 -14.35
N ASN A 75 13.60 14.51 -13.75
CA ASN A 75 14.72 13.61 -13.51
C ASN A 75 14.69 12.96 -12.12
N LEU A 76 13.78 13.36 -11.22
CA LEU A 76 13.66 12.69 -9.92
C LEU A 76 12.98 11.33 -10.11
N THR A 77 13.80 10.31 -10.13
CA THR A 77 13.35 8.92 -10.19
C THR A 77 12.83 8.51 -8.81
N GLN A 78 11.55 8.16 -8.70
CA GLN A 78 11.00 7.64 -7.44
C GLN A 78 11.43 6.19 -7.17
N VAL A 79 11.95 5.52 -8.19
CA VAL A 79 12.42 4.15 -8.11
C VAL A 79 13.82 4.06 -8.71
N LYS A 80 14.70 3.30 -8.07
CA LYS A 80 16.10 3.14 -8.46
C LYS A 80 16.47 1.67 -8.50
N CYS A 81 17.03 1.21 -9.60
CA CYS A 81 17.65 -0.12 -9.67
C CYS A 81 18.96 -0.06 -8.86
N VAL A 82 19.06 -0.87 -7.81
CA VAL A 82 20.23 -0.92 -6.92
C VAL A 82 21.08 -2.15 -7.13
N ASN A 83 20.51 -3.21 -7.69
CA ASN A 83 21.23 -4.44 -7.99
C ASN A 83 20.65 -5.11 -9.24
N THR A 84 21.52 -5.72 -10.04
CA THR A 84 21.16 -6.56 -11.18
C THR A 84 21.99 -7.82 -11.10
N VAL A 85 21.32 -8.94 -10.85
CA VAL A 85 21.93 -10.24 -10.59
C VAL A 85 21.60 -11.16 -11.75
N PRO A 86 22.57 -11.71 -12.49
CA PRO A 86 22.28 -12.65 -13.58
C PRO A 86 21.68 -13.95 -13.02
N LEU A 87 21.04 -14.74 -13.89
CA LEU A 87 20.62 -16.10 -13.51
C LEU A 87 21.85 -16.95 -13.12
N PRO A 88 21.72 -17.90 -12.17
CA PRO A 88 22.77 -18.86 -11.86
C PRO A 88 23.33 -19.54 -13.12
N PRO A 89 24.66 -19.57 -13.33
CA PRO A 89 25.25 -20.25 -14.49
C PRO A 89 24.81 -21.71 -14.64
N GLU A 90 24.65 -22.41 -13.50
CA GLU A 90 24.18 -23.79 -13.42
C GLU A 90 22.81 -23.97 -14.08
N ILE A 91 21.93 -22.97 -13.92
CA ILE A 91 20.61 -22.91 -14.55
C ILE A 91 20.72 -22.59 -16.05
N VAL A 92 21.58 -21.63 -16.42
CA VAL A 92 21.78 -21.20 -17.82
C VAL A 92 22.31 -22.36 -18.69
N ASP A 93 23.23 -23.16 -18.16
CA ASP A 93 23.80 -24.31 -18.86
C ASP A 93 22.74 -25.38 -19.16
N HIS A 94 21.75 -25.55 -18.27
CA HIS A 94 20.61 -26.43 -18.50
C HIS A 94 19.72 -25.93 -19.66
N PHE A 95 19.48 -24.63 -19.77
CA PHE A 95 18.65 -24.06 -20.86
C PHE A 95 19.21 -24.30 -22.26
N THR A 96 20.53 -24.40 -22.41
CA THR A 96 21.14 -24.60 -23.74
C THR A 96 20.86 -25.97 -24.36
N HIS A 97 20.35 -26.93 -23.57
CA HIS A 97 20.20 -28.33 -23.97
C HIS A 97 18.75 -28.84 -24.01
N VAL A 98 17.74 -28.04 -23.64
CA VAL A 98 16.37 -28.56 -23.39
C VAL A 98 15.27 -27.79 -24.13
N GLN A 99 14.33 -28.53 -24.74
CA GLN A 99 13.02 -28.03 -25.19
C GLN A 99 11.97 -28.38 -24.12
N CYS A 100 11.86 -27.58 -23.05
CA CYS A 100 11.05 -27.91 -21.86
C CYS A 100 10.04 -26.81 -21.48
N HIS A 101 9.04 -27.19 -20.69
CA HIS A 101 8.16 -26.22 -20.03
C HIS A 101 8.90 -25.59 -18.86
N CYS A 102 9.12 -24.28 -18.91
CA CYS A 102 9.81 -23.53 -17.85
C CYS A 102 8.89 -22.47 -17.25
N MET A 103 8.85 -22.40 -15.93
CA MET A 103 8.19 -21.34 -15.20
C MET A 103 9.15 -20.75 -14.18
N MET A 104 9.01 -19.45 -13.93
CA MET A 104 9.85 -18.76 -12.96
C MET A 104 9.00 -17.88 -12.08
N GLY A 105 9.44 -17.65 -10.86
CA GLY A 105 8.76 -16.76 -9.94
C GLY A 105 9.60 -16.35 -8.76
N LEU A 106 8.95 -15.66 -7.84
CA LEU A 106 9.57 -15.05 -6.67
C LEU A 106 8.82 -15.48 -5.41
N PHE A 107 9.60 -15.78 -4.37
CA PHE A 107 9.14 -15.92 -2.99
C PHE A 107 9.80 -14.81 -2.17
N SER A 108 9.24 -13.59 -2.25
CA SER A 108 9.85 -12.43 -1.60
C SER A 108 9.83 -12.51 -0.08
N GLU A 109 8.93 -13.33 0.49
CA GLU A 109 8.81 -13.61 1.93
C GLU A 109 10.03 -14.34 2.49
N ILE A 110 10.77 -15.06 1.65
CA ILE A 110 11.99 -15.81 2.04
C ILE A 110 13.23 -15.36 1.27
N GLY A 111 13.14 -14.28 0.49
CA GLY A 111 14.29 -13.78 -0.26
C GLY A 111 14.78 -14.74 -1.35
N ARG A 112 13.88 -15.50 -1.99
CA ARG A 112 14.25 -16.50 -3.01
C ARG A 112 13.52 -16.32 -4.34
N ALA A 113 14.22 -16.62 -5.43
CA ALA A 113 13.62 -16.85 -6.74
C ALA A 113 13.54 -18.35 -6.99
N TRP A 114 12.63 -18.76 -7.88
CA TRP A 114 12.49 -20.16 -8.26
C TRP A 114 12.33 -20.32 -9.77
N LEU A 115 12.73 -21.48 -10.26
CA LEU A 115 12.61 -21.93 -11.64
C LEU A 115 12.15 -23.38 -11.63
N THR A 116 11.20 -23.73 -12.49
CA THR A 116 10.87 -25.12 -12.80
C THR A 116 11.35 -25.47 -14.20
N VAL A 117 11.82 -26.69 -14.36
CA VAL A 117 12.18 -27.29 -15.65
C VAL A 117 11.53 -28.66 -15.70
N ASP A 118 10.44 -28.77 -16.45
CA ASP A 118 9.58 -29.96 -16.47
C ASP A 118 9.15 -30.39 -15.05
N SER A 119 9.75 -31.43 -14.48
CA SER A 119 9.45 -31.94 -13.13
C SER A 119 10.33 -31.36 -12.03
N ASP A 120 11.42 -30.68 -12.37
CA ASP A 120 12.42 -30.28 -11.40
C ASP A 120 12.18 -28.84 -10.94
N ILE A 121 12.55 -28.53 -9.69
CA ILE A 121 12.51 -27.17 -9.16
C ILE A 121 13.86 -26.74 -8.57
N TYR A 122 14.25 -25.51 -8.91
CA TYR A 122 15.43 -24.82 -8.42
C TYR A 122 14.97 -23.60 -7.62
N VAL A 123 15.59 -23.36 -6.47
CA VAL A 123 15.29 -22.21 -5.59
C VAL A 123 16.61 -21.59 -5.16
N TRP A 124 16.79 -20.28 -5.29
CA TRP A 124 18.05 -19.60 -4.97
C TRP A 124 17.84 -18.18 -4.41
N THR A 125 18.86 -17.63 -3.74
CA THR A 125 18.85 -16.23 -3.28
C THR A 125 18.88 -15.27 -4.47
N TYR A 126 17.88 -14.39 -4.57
CA TYR A 126 17.82 -13.48 -5.72
C TYR A 126 18.73 -12.25 -5.59
N GLU A 127 19.28 -11.96 -4.39
CA GLU A 127 20.19 -10.82 -4.16
C GLU A 127 21.66 -11.19 -4.30
N GLU A 128 22.02 -12.41 -3.91
CA GLU A 128 23.41 -12.87 -3.80
C GLU A 128 23.77 -13.94 -4.83
N ASN A 129 22.77 -14.56 -5.47
CA ASN A 129 22.97 -15.70 -6.37
C ASN A 129 23.66 -16.91 -5.72
N THR A 130 23.42 -17.10 -4.43
CA THR A 130 23.91 -18.20 -3.58
C THR A 130 22.74 -19.07 -3.10
N ASP A 131 23.04 -20.12 -2.32
CA ASP A 131 22.03 -21.01 -1.71
C ASP A 131 21.06 -21.61 -2.75
N LEU A 132 21.63 -22.20 -3.80
CA LEU A 132 20.87 -22.90 -4.83
C LEU A 132 20.45 -24.28 -4.28
N ALA A 133 19.18 -24.38 -3.89
CA ALA A 133 18.53 -25.64 -3.58
C ALA A 133 17.89 -26.24 -4.84
N TYR A 134 17.99 -27.56 -4.97
CA TYR A 134 17.44 -28.35 -6.07
C TYR A 134 16.57 -29.47 -5.52
N PHE A 135 15.42 -29.72 -6.16
CA PHE A 135 14.53 -30.82 -5.82
C PHE A 135 13.98 -31.49 -7.09
N ASP A 136 14.19 -32.81 -7.17
CA ASP A 136 13.85 -33.72 -8.27
C ASP A 136 12.86 -34.82 -7.85
N GLY A 137 12.22 -34.67 -6.68
CA GLY A 137 11.30 -35.67 -6.16
C GLY A 137 9.91 -35.68 -6.80
N ILE A 138 9.68 -34.86 -7.84
CA ILE A 138 8.42 -34.83 -8.59
C ILE A 138 8.61 -35.64 -9.89
N SER A 139 7.61 -36.45 -10.25
CA SER A 139 7.68 -37.31 -11.44
C SER A 139 7.04 -36.70 -12.70
N GLU A 140 6.11 -35.77 -12.51
CA GLU A 140 5.29 -35.17 -13.58
C GLU A 140 5.66 -33.70 -13.78
N THR A 141 5.35 -33.15 -14.95
CA THR A 141 5.59 -31.73 -15.22
C THR A 141 4.88 -30.84 -14.20
N ILE A 142 5.64 -29.93 -13.59
CA ILE A 142 5.15 -28.90 -12.69
C ILE A 142 4.45 -27.82 -13.51
N ILE A 143 3.22 -27.48 -13.10
CA ILE A 143 2.36 -26.49 -13.79
C ILE A 143 2.02 -25.28 -12.92
N CYS A 144 2.22 -25.36 -11.60
CA CYS A 144 2.01 -24.26 -10.67
C CYS A 144 2.80 -24.48 -9.39
N VAL A 145 3.36 -23.41 -8.84
CA VAL A 145 4.11 -23.42 -7.58
C VAL A 145 3.61 -22.29 -6.69
N GLY A 146 3.47 -22.55 -5.39
CA GLY A 146 3.16 -21.54 -4.39
C GLY A 146 3.92 -21.76 -3.09
N LEU A 147 4.12 -20.70 -2.32
CA LEU A 147 4.70 -20.74 -0.98
C LEU A 147 3.66 -20.24 0.03
N VAL A 148 3.43 -21.01 1.10
CA VAL A 148 2.37 -20.73 2.07
C VAL A 148 2.91 -20.85 3.50
N LYS A 149 2.46 -19.99 4.42
CA LYS A 149 2.73 -20.14 5.85
C LYS A 149 1.98 -21.34 6.43
N PRO A 150 2.58 -22.19 7.27
CA PRO A 150 1.88 -23.27 7.92
C PRO A 150 0.90 -22.75 8.98
N LYS A 151 -0.22 -23.44 9.17
CA LYS A 151 -1.11 -23.21 10.31
C LYS A 151 -0.36 -23.38 11.63
N VAL A 152 -0.54 -22.40 12.52
CA VAL A 152 0.03 -22.43 13.87
C VAL A 152 -0.38 -23.70 14.60
N GLY A 153 0.60 -24.41 15.18
CA GLY A 153 0.37 -25.62 15.95
C GLY A 153 0.10 -26.89 15.14
N VAL A 154 0.15 -26.85 13.80
CA VAL A 154 -0.02 -28.05 12.96
C VAL A 154 1.30 -28.77 12.68
N PHE A 155 2.36 -28.00 12.49
CA PHE A 155 3.72 -28.51 12.24
C PHE A 155 4.67 -28.11 13.36
N GLN A 156 5.83 -28.75 13.39
CA GLN A 156 6.92 -28.34 14.27
C GLN A 156 7.38 -26.93 13.88
N ALA A 157 7.77 -26.12 14.87
CA ALA A 157 8.08 -24.70 14.67
C ALA A 157 9.25 -24.43 13.69
N PHE A 158 10.12 -25.42 13.45
CA PHE A 158 11.22 -25.31 12.49
C PHE A 158 10.75 -25.36 11.02
N ILE A 159 9.54 -25.87 10.75
CA ILE A 159 8.91 -25.79 9.43
C ILE A 159 8.30 -24.39 9.32
N ARG A 160 9.00 -23.48 8.64
CA ARG A 160 8.61 -22.07 8.55
C ARG A 160 7.64 -21.81 7.40
N TYR A 161 7.76 -22.57 6.30
CA TYR A 161 6.88 -22.46 5.13
C TYR A 161 6.54 -23.84 4.56
N LEU A 162 5.53 -23.86 3.69
CA LEU A 162 5.13 -25.00 2.89
C LEU A 162 5.30 -24.65 1.41
N LEU A 163 6.10 -25.44 0.70
CA LEU A 163 6.24 -25.33 -0.74
C LEU A 163 5.19 -26.24 -1.40
N VAL A 164 4.27 -25.65 -2.14
CA VAL A 164 3.13 -26.32 -2.76
C VAL A 164 3.41 -26.41 -4.25
N ILE A 165 3.55 -27.63 -4.76
CA ILE A 165 3.89 -27.93 -6.15
C ILE A 165 2.71 -28.68 -6.76
N ALA A 166 2.11 -28.14 -7.81
CA ALA A 166 1.05 -28.80 -8.55
C ALA A 166 1.55 -29.32 -9.90
N THR A 167 1.20 -30.56 -10.20
CA THR A 167 1.37 -31.21 -11.51
C THR A 167 0.00 -31.42 -12.17
N ALA A 168 -0.03 -32.08 -13.32
CA ALA A 168 -1.30 -32.48 -13.94
C ALA A 168 -2.11 -33.47 -13.08
N VAL A 169 -1.44 -34.24 -12.20
CA VAL A 169 -2.05 -35.38 -11.48
C VAL A 169 -2.21 -35.09 -9.98
N ASP A 170 -1.20 -34.48 -9.35
CA ASP A 170 -1.13 -34.33 -7.90
C ASP A 170 -0.64 -32.94 -7.48
N ILE A 171 -1.07 -32.53 -6.28
CA ILE A 171 -0.52 -31.41 -5.53
C ILE A 171 0.36 -32.00 -4.42
N VAL A 172 1.65 -31.74 -4.49
CA VAL A 172 2.68 -32.17 -3.55
C VAL A 172 3.04 -30.99 -2.63
N VAL A 173 2.97 -31.20 -1.32
CA VAL A 173 3.29 -30.18 -0.30
C VAL A 173 4.54 -30.60 0.45
N LEU A 174 5.61 -29.81 0.32
CA LEU A 174 6.90 -30.02 0.98
C LEU A 174 7.06 -29.05 2.17
N GLY A 175 7.75 -29.49 3.21
CA GLY A 175 8.15 -28.62 4.31
C GLY A 175 9.39 -27.82 3.94
N VAL A 176 9.39 -26.52 4.23
CA VAL A 176 10.55 -25.64 4.04
C VAL A 176 11.10 -25.25 5.40
N THR A 177 12.37 -25.54 5.61
CA THR A 177 13.12 -25.23 6.82
C THR A 177 14.31 -24.34 6.47
N PHE A 178 14.88 -23.73 7.50
CA PHE A 178 16.01 -22.82 7.37
C PHE A 178 17.05 -23.23 8.41
N THR A 179 18.30 -23.39 7.99
CA THR A 179 19.43 -23.59 8.91
C THR A 179 20.20 -22.29 9.09
N ASP A 180 20.62 -22.02 10.32
CA ASP A 180 21.42 -20.84 10.64
C ASP A 180 22.68 -20.82 9.78
N GLY A 181 22.77 -19.85 8.87
CA GLY A 181 23.97 -19.65 8.06
C GLY A 181 25.15 -19.14 8.91
N PRO A 182 26.37 -19.14 8.36
CA PRO A 182 27.55 -18.60 9.04
C PRO A 182 27.46 -17.09 9.34
N THR A 183 26.49 -16.37 8.75
CA THR A 183 26.19 -14.95 8.98
C THR A 183 24.71 -14.77 9.33
N GLU A 184 24.38 -13.84 10.25
CA GLU A 184 23.00 -13.57 10.75
C GLU A 184 21.97 -13.19 9.66
N THR A 185 22.40 -13.03 8.41
CA THR A 185 21.59 -12.49 7.28
C THR A 185 21.22 -13.51 6.22
N THR A 186 21.75 -14.74 6.27
CA THR A 186 21.59 -15.72 5.18
C THR A 186 21.25 -17.10 5.74
N ASP A 187 20.02 -17.27 6.18
CA ASP A 187 19.48 -18.59 6.47
C ASP A 187 19.54 -19.46 5.20
N GLU A 188 20.15 -20.65 5.28
CA GLU A 188 20.24 -21.60 4.15
C GLU A 188 18.93 -22.38 4.03
N ILE A 189 18.33 -22.42 2.85
CA ILE A 189 17.04 -23.09 2.65
C ILE A 189 17.22 -24.61 2.55
N GLN A 190 16.39 -25.34 3.28
CA GLN A 190 16.32 -26.80 3.18
C GLN A 190 14.89 -27.24 2.86
N LEU A 191 14.74 -28.01 1.80
CA LEU A 191 13.49 -28.66 1.43
C LEU A 191 13.47 -30.05 2.05
N ILE A 192 12.43 -30.34 2.85
CA ILE A 192 12.22 -31.68 3.40
C ILE A 192 11.83 -32.60 2.23
N PRO A 193 12.61 -33.65 1.92
CA PRO A 193 12.39 -34.46 0.72
C PRO A 193 11.07 -35.22 0.73
N ASP A 194 10.64 -35.67 1.92
CA ASP A 194 9.41 -36.42 2.10
C ASP A 194 8.19 -35.47 2.05
N PRO A 195 7.26 -35.66 1.10
CA PRO A 195 6.03 -34.88 1.06
C PRO A 195 5.24 -34.95 2.36
N VAL A 196 4.87 -33.77 2.85
CA VAL A 196 3.98 -33.63 3.99
C VAL A 196 2.59 -34.12 3.62
N PHE A 197 2.12 -33.73 2.43
CA PHE A 197 0.86 -34.19 1.84
C PHE A 197 1.01 -34.34 0.32
N THR A 198 0.33 -35.35 -0.22
CA THR A 198 0.08 -35.49 -1.67
C THR A 198 -1.43 -35.57 -1.86
N ILE A 199 -1.99 -34.69 -2.68
CA ILE A 199 -3.42 -34.58 -2.91
C ILE A 199 -3.70 -34.71 -4.42
N PRO A 200 -4.54 -35.65 -4.87
CA PRO A 200 -4.86 -35.76 -6.29
C PRO A 200 -5.62 -34.52 -6.77
N THR A 201 -5.32 -34.07 -7.98
CA THR A 201 -6.05 -32.97 -8.64
C THR A 201 -7.44 -33.40 -9.10
N ASP A 202 -7.65 -34.72 -9.27
CA ASP A 202 -8.85 -35.33 -9.87
C ASP A 202 -9.13 -34.80 -11.29
N GLY A 203 -8.07 -34.52 -12.06
CA GLY A 203 -8.15 -34.05 -13.44
C GLY A 203 -8.37 -32.54 -13.60
N ALA A 204 -8.43 -31.78 -12.51
CA ALA A 204 -8.49 -30.32 -12.57
C ALA A 204 -7.08 -29.73 -12.79
N THR A 205 -6.96 -28.74 -13.68
CA THR A 205 -5.66 -28.10 -13.94
C THR A 205 -5.45 -26.93 -12.99
N VAL A 206 -4.53 -27.07 -12.03
CA VAL A 206 -4.20 -25.99 -11.07
C VAL A 206 -3.56 -24.81 -11.81
N SER A 207 -4.09 -23.61 -11.59
CA SER A 207 -3.65 -22.39 -12.28
C SER A 207 -3.04 -21.34 -11.34
N THR A 208 -3.41 -21.34 -10.07
CA THR A 208 -2.90 -20.38 -9.08
C THR A 208 -3.02 -20.96 -7.67
N ILE A 209 -2.06 -20.64 -6.80
CA ILE A 209 -2.00 -21.07 -5.39
C ILE A 209 -1.78 -19.84 -4.53
N SER A 210 -2.49 -19.74 -3.41
CA SER A 210 -2.32 -18.66 -2.44
C SER A 210 -2.62 -19.14 -1.02
N GLY A 211 -2.04 -18.48 -0.03
CA GLY A 211 -2.31 -18.78 1.37
C GLY A 211 -2.52 -17.52 2.19
N THR A 212 -3.27 -17.65 3.27
CA THR A 212 -3.47 -16.60 4.28
C THR A 212 -2.31 -16.58 5.26
N ASP A 213 -2.18 -15.49 6.01
CA ASP A 213 -1.17 -15.36 7.07
C ASP A 213 -1.36 -16.37 8.22
N ASP A 214 -2.59 -16.85 8.45
CA ASP A 214 -2.91 -17.91 9.42
C ASP A 214 -2.76 -19.34 8.86
N GLY A 215 -2.36 -19.46 7.59
CA GLY A 215 -1.94 -20.70 6.95
C GLY A 215 -3.03 -21.52 6.26
N ARG A 216 -4.19 -20.96 5.96
CA ARG A 216 -5.13 -21.58 5.02
C ARG A 216 -4.52 -21.59 3.62
N LEU A 217 -4.76 -22.66 2.88
CA LEU A 217 -4.19 -22.90 1.55
C LEU A 217 -5.32 -23.01 0.54
N PHE A 218 -5.35 -22.10 -0.42
CA PHE A 218 -6.32 -22.06 -1.51
C PHE A 218 -5.64 -22.26 -2.86
N TYR A 219 -6.36 -22.86 -3.80
CA TYR A 219 -5.92 -22.90 -5.18
C TYR A 219 -7.08 -22.75 -6.16
N GLY A 220 -6.80 -22.09 -7.27
CA GLY A 220 -7.69 -21.93 -8.40
C GLY A 220 -7.35 -22.93 -9.51
N THR A 221 -8.31 -23.15 -10.39
CA THR A 221 -8.19 -24.09 -11.50
C THR A 221 -8.58 -23.46 -12.82
N LYS A 222 -8.07 -24.00 -13.95
CA LYS A 222 -8.45 -23.56 -15.30
C LYS A 222 -9.93 -23.79 -15.61
N GLU A 223 -10.57 -24.70 -14.89
CA GLU A 223 -12.00 -24.97 -14.99
C GLU A 223 -12.85 -23.98 -14.17
N GLY A 224 -12.24 -22.96 -13.55
CA GLY A 224 -12.95 -21.90 -12.83
C GLY A 224 -13.38 -22.28 -11.40
N SER A 225 -12.85 -23.38 -10.86
CA SER A 225 -13.16 -23.84 -9.50
C SER A 225 -12.10 -23.41 -8.49
N LEU A 226 -12.55 -22.95 -7.33
CA LEU A 226 -11.74 -22.61 -6.16
C LEU A 226 -11.80 -23.78 -5.16
N PHE A 227 -10.65 -24.16 -4.63
CA PHE A 227 -10.51 -25.21 -3.65
C PHE A 227 -9.71 -24.75 -2.43
N GLU A 228 -9.95 -25.39 -1.28
CA GLU A 228 -9.13 -25.28 -0.08
C GLU A 228 -8.51 -26.64 0.27
N ILE A 229 -7.21 -26.64 0.54
CA ILE A 229 -6.51 -27.77 1.14
C ILE A 229 -6.53 -27.54 2.65
N SER A 230 -7.44 -28.22 3.32
CA SER A 230 -7.63 -28.10 4.76
C SER A 230 -6.84 -29.20 5.47
N TYR A 231 -5.90 -28.79 6.32
CA TYR A 231 -4.99 -29.69 7.02
C TYR A 231 -4.93 -29.39 8.53
N GLN A 232 -4.56 -30.40 9.32
CA GLN A 232 -4.49 -30.40 10.80
C GLN A 232 -3.37 -31.31 11.32
N ALA A 233 -3.00 -31.18 12.61
CA ALA A 233 -1.86 -31.91 13.21
C ALA A 233 -2.06 -33.43 13.20
N GLU A 234 -3.16 -33.90 13.77
CA GLU A 234 -3.44 -35.32 13.97
C GLU A 234 -4.67 -35.76 13.16
N SER A 235 -4.64 -36.99 12.65
CA SER A 235 -5.84 -37.69 12.19
C SER A 235 -6.64 -38.17 13.39
N GLY A 236 -7.92 -37.82 13.48
CA GLY A 236 -8.79 -38.23 14.58
C GLY A 236 -10.13 -38.76 14.09
N TRP A 237 -11.02 -39.13 15.01
CA TRP A 237 -12.39 -39.55 14.68
C TRP A 237 -13.11 -38.48 13.82
N PHE A 238 -12.77 -37.20 14.03
CA PHE A 238 -13.38 -36.06 13.34
C PHE A 238 -12.86 -35.80 11.91
N GLY A 239 -11.90 -36.57 11.38
CA GLY A 239 -11.50 -36.45 9.98
C GLY A 239 -10.05 -36.82 9.65
N LYS A 240 -9.74 -36.78 8.34
CA LYS A 240 -8.39 -36.98 7.79
C LYS A 240 -7.47 -35.81 8.16
N ARG A 241 -6.17 -36.08 8.24
CA ARG A 241 -5.10 -35.08 8.48
C ARG A 241 -5.05 -33.99 7.41
N CYS A 242 -5.43 -34.33 6.18
CA CYS A 242 -5.56 -33.42 5.04
C CYS A 242 -6.81 -33.76 4.23
N LYS A 243 -7.55 -32.75 3.79
CA LYS A 243 -8.73 -32.86 2.93
C LYS A 243 -8.73 -31.77 1.87
N LYS A 244 -9.09 -32.14 0.64
CA LYS A 244 -9.44 -31.22 -0.44
C LYS A 244 -10.92 -30.85 -0.32
N VAL A 245 -11.24 -29.56 -0.32
CA VAL A 245 -12.61 -29.04 -0.25
C VAL A 245 -12.88 -28.19 -1.47
N ASN A 246 -13.89 -28.54 -2.28
CA ASN A 246 -14.35 -27.69 -3.38
C ASN A 246 -15.23 -26.57 -2.81
N LEU A 247 -14.83 -25.33 -3.04
CA LEU A 247 -15.48 -24.13 -2.52
C LEU A 247 -16.41 -23.47 -3.56
N SER A 248 -16.32 -23.86 -4.83
CA SER A 248 -17.18 -23.36 -5.91
C SER A 248 -18.55 -24.03 -5.99
N THR A 249 -18.73 -25.18 -5.36
CA THR A 249 -20.02 -25.88 -5.37
C THR A 249 -21.00 -25.27 -4.36
N SER A 250 -22.07 -24.62 -4.86
CA SER A 250 -23.21 -24.25 -4.01
C SER A 250 -23.81 -25.49 -3.37
N THR A 251 -24.28 -25.39 -2.11
CA THR A 251 -24.86 -26.51 -1.35
C THR A 251 -26.06 -27.19 -2.04
N LEU A 252 -26.66 -26.55 -3.05
CA LEU A 252 -27.78 -27.07 -3.85
C LEU A 252 -27.38 -27.59 -5.24
N SER A 253 -26.09 -27.62 -5.57
CA SER A 253 -25.60 -28.07 -6.89
C SER A 253 -25.97 -29.53 -7.21
N PHE A 254 -26.21 -30.35 -6.18
CA PHE A 254 -26.68 -31.73 -6.31
C PHE A 254 -28.09 -31.86 -6.93
N LEU A 255 -28.87 -30.78 -6.95
CA LEU A 255 -30.23 -30.74 -7.50
C LEU A 255 -30.27 -30.33 -8.98
N VAL A 256 -29.16 -29.89 -9.56
CA VAL A 256 -29.10 -29.43 -10.95
C VAL A 256 -28.47 -30.53 -11.81
N PRO A 257 -29.17 -31.06 -12.84
CA PRO A 257 -28.59 -32.04 -13.74
C PRO A 257 -27.31 -31.53 -14.40
N SER A 258 -26.26 -32.35 -14.39
CA SER A 258 -24.90 -32.00 -14.85
C SER A 258 -24.84 -31.51 -16.29
N PHE A 259 -25.75 -31.96 -17.17
CA PHE A 259 -25.82 -31.51 -18.56
C PHE A 259 -26.28 -30.05 -18.72
N LEU A 260 -27.06 -29.49 -17.78
CA LEU A 260 -27.46 -28.09 -17.81
C LEU A 260 -26.32 -27.17 -17.37
N ASN A 261 -25.52 -27.60 -16.39
CA ASN A 261 -24.30 -26.89 -16.03
C ASN A 261 -23.29 -26.92 -17.17
N ALA A 262 -22.98 -28.08 -17.75
CA ALA A 262 -21.99 -28.21 -18.83
C ALA A 262 -22.37 -27.46 -20.12
N ALA A 263 -23.67 -27.32 -20.44
CA ALA A 263 -24.12 -26.60 -21.62
C ALA A 263 -24.20 -25.07 -21.44
N LEU A 264 -24.13 -24.59 -20.19
CA LEU A 264 -24.24 -23.16 -19.83
C LEU A 264 -22.97 -22.59 -19.20
N SER A 265 -22.05 -23.44 -18.72
CA SER A 265 -20.75 -23.04 -18.17
C SER A 265 -19.75 -22.90 -19.31
N GLU A 266 -19.49 -21.66 -19.71
CA GLU A 266 -18.29 -21.35 -20.48
C GLU A 266 -17.08 -21.50 -19.54
N GLU A 267 -16.02 -22.20 -19.97
CA GLU A 267 -14.78 -22.27 -19.19
C GLU A 267 -14.24 -20.86 -18.97
N ASP A 268 -13.95 -20.53 -17.70
CA ASP A 268 -13.44 -19.24 -17.25
C ASP A 268 -12.52 -19.50 -16.06
N GLY A 269 -11.26 -19.81 -16.36
CA GLY A 269 -10.26 -20.23 -15.38
C GLY A 269 -9.92 -19.12 -14.39
N ILE A 270 -9.62 -19.50 -13.13
CA ILE A 270 -9.13 -18.54 -12.13
C ILE A 270 -7.64 -18.30 -12.38
N CYS A 271 -7.26 -17.07 -12.70
CA CYS A 271 -5.85 -16.72 -12.98
C CYS A 271 -5.15 -16.05 -11.79
N GLN A 272 -5.90 -15.49 -10.83
CA GLN A 272 -5.32 -14.84 -9.65
C GLN A 272 -6.19 -15.02 -8.41
N ILE A 273 -5.55 -15.22 -7.26
CA ILE A 273 -6.16 -15.11 -5.93
C ILE A 273 -5.49 -13.94 -5.20
N SER A 274 -6.28 -13.04 -4.60
CA SER A 274 -5.79 -11.96 -3.73
C SER A 274 -6.53 -12.00 -2.41
N ILE A 275 -5.80 -11.85 -1.30
CA ILE A 275 -6.34 -12.00 0.06
C ILE A 275 -6.12 -10.69 0.84
N ASP A 276 -7.18 -10.21 1.49
CA ASP A 276 -7.10 -9.19 2.54
C ASP A 276 -7.04 -9.89 3.89
N ASP A 277 -5.83 -10.14 4.41
CA ASP A 277 -5.63 -10.79 5.70
C ASP A 277 -6.16 -9.93 6.87
N SER A 278 -6.20 -8.60 6.72
CA SER A 278 -6.67 -7.71 7.79
C SER A 278 -8.19 -7.78 8.04
N ARG A 279 -8.96 -8.17 7.01
CA ARG A 279 -10.43 -8.34 7.11
C ARG A 279 -10.91 -9.75 6.84
N HIS A 280 -10.00 -10.63 6.44
CA HIS A 280 -10.28 -12.01 6.08
C HIS A 280 -11.27 -12.08 4.91
N ILE A 281 -10.90 -11.44 3.80
CA ILE A 281 -11.68 -11.43 2.56
C ILE A 281 -10.80 -11.97 1.44
N LEU A 282 -11.33 -12.92 0.66
CA LEU A 282 -10.64 -13.50 -0.48
C LEU A 282 -11.29 -13.02 -1.77
N TYR A 283 -10.45 -12.70 -2.75
CA TYR A 283 -10.85 -12.27 -4.08
C TYR A 283 -10.25 -13.21 -5.12
N THR A 284 -11.01 -13.53 -6.16
CA THR A 284 -10.51 -14.26 -7.33
C THR A 284 -10.71 -13.44 -8.59
N LEU A 285 -9.72 -13.43 -9.48
CA LEU A 285 -9.83 -12.92 -10.85
C LEU A 285 -9.81 -14.10 -11.81
N SER A 286 -10.72 -14.08 -12.78
CA SER A 286 -10.76 -15.05 -13.88
C SER A 286 -10.09 -14.54 -15.16
N GLU A 287 -9.76 -15.45 -16.08
CA GLU A 287 -9.17 -15.12 -17.39
C GLU A 287 -10.05 -14.17 -18.22
N LYS A 288 -11.38 -14.20 -18.05
CA LYS A 288 -12.31 -13.27 -18.71
C LYS A 288 -12.53 -11.95 -17.95
N GLY A 289 -11.79 -11.74 -16.86
CA GLY A 289 -11.87 -10.53 -16.04
C GLY A 289 -13.06 -10.52 -15.07
N THR A 290 -13.60 -11.68 -14.69
CA THR A 290 -14.59 -11.79 -13.62
C THR A 290 -13.89 -11.67 -12.27
N ILE A 291 -14.41 -10.82 -11.39
CA ILE A 291 -13.98 -10.72 -9.99
C ILE A 291 -15.04 -11.37 -9.09
N GLU A 292 -14.63 -12.30 -8.23
CA GLU A 292 -15.51 -12.86 -7.18
C GLU A 292 -15.00 -12.54 -5.79
N VAL A 293 -15.93 -12.34 -4.85
CA VAL A 293 -15.65 -11.96 -3.46
C VAL A 293 -16.13 -13.06 -2.52
N TYR A 294 -15.28 -13.41 -1.56
CA TYR A 294 -15.52 -14.43 -0.56
C TYR A 294 -15.23 -13.89 0.84
N ASP A 295 -16.14 -14.13 1.77
CA ASP A 295 -15.99 -13.82 3.18
C ASP A 295 -15.38 -15.04 3.91
N LEU A 296 -14.22 -14.88 4.55
CA LEU A 296 -13.57 -15.93 5.34
C LEU A 296 -14.01 -15.95 6.82
N GLY A 297 -14.99 -15.13 7.19
CA GLY A 297 -15.50 -14.93 8.53
C GLY A 297 -14.67 -13.96 9.36
N GLU A 298 -15.25 -13.50 10.48
CA GLU A 298 -14.59 -12.57 11.43
C GLU A 298 -13.28 -13.12 12.01
N LYS A 299 -13.14 -14.44 12.11
CA LYS A 299 -11.94 -15.11 12.62
C LYS A 299 -11.09 -15.78 11.54
N GLY A 300 -11.44 -15.58 10.26
CA GLY A 300 -10.71 -16.15 9.13
C GLY A 300 -10.87 -17.66 8.97
N ASN A 301 -11.78 -18.30 9.72
CA ASN A 301 -11.93 -19.75 9.79
C ASN A 301 -13.19 -20.30 9.10
N THR A 302 -13.97 -19.44 8.44
CA THR A 302 -15.16 -19.85 7.66
C THR A 302 -14.97 -19.52 6.18
N PHE A 303 -16.01 -19.80 5.38
CA PHE A 303 -16.02 -19.47 3.96
C PHE A 303 -17.45 -19.23 3.50
N CYS A 304 -17.68 -18.11 2.80
CA CYS A 304 -18.95 -17.78 2.19
C CYS A 304 -18.72 -17.01 0.88
N ARG A 305 -19.31 -17.48 -0.23
CA ARG A 305 -19.30 -16.73 -1.49
C ARG A 305 -20.29 -15.57 -1.39
N VAL A 306 -19.79 -14.34 -1.58
CA VAL A 306 -20.56 -13.10 -1.39
C VAL A 306 -21.18 -12.64 -2.70
N THR A 307 -20.35 -12.36 -3.71
CA THR A 307 -20.82 -11.80 -4.98
C THR A 307 -19.82 -12.03 -6.11
N LYS A 308 -20.26 -11.74 -7.34
CA LYS A 308 -19.50 -11.84 -8.59
C LYS A 308 -19.75 -10.59 -9.43
N MET A 309 -18.69 -10.01 -9.99
CA MET A 309 -18.74 -8.89 -10.92
C MET A 309 -18.03 -9.29 -12.22
N SER A 310 -18.76 -9.30 -13.34
CA SER A 310 -18.16 -9.56 -14.66
C SER A 310 -17.41 -8.33 -15.17
N GLN A 311 -16.42 -8.55 -16.04
CA GLN A 311 -15.73 -7.46 -16.74
C GLN A 311 -16.70 -6.54 -17.47
N THR A 312 -17.72 -7.10 -18.13
CA THR A 312 -18.75 -6.30 -18.83
C THR A 312 -19.48 -5.34 -17.89
N LEU A 313 -19.86 -5.80 -16.70
CA LEU A 313 -20.52 -4.94 -15.70
C LEU A 313 -19.57 -3.85 -15.21
N LEU A 314 -18.33 -4.19 -14.85
CA LEU A 314 -17.32 -3.24 -14.39
C LEU A 314 -17.02 -2.17 -15.46
N VAL A 315 -16.80 -2.59 -16.71
CA VAL A 315 -16.56 -1.69 -17.85
C VAL A 315 -17.76 -0.78 -18.09
N ASN A 316 -19.00 -1.30 -18.01
CA ASN A 316 -20.19 -0.46 -18.15
C ASN A 316 -20.30 0.59 -17.03
N GLN A 317 -20.00 0.22 -15.77
CA GLN A 317 -19.95 1.18 -14.66
C GLN A 317 -18.85 2.23 -14.87
N ALA A 318 -17.69 1.82 -15.38
CA ALA A 318 -16.59 2.73 -15.69
C ALA A 318 -16.94 3.71 -16.82
N MET A 319 -17.57 3.24 -17.90
CA MET A 319 -18.04 4.07 -19.02
C MET A 319 -19.10 5.10 -18.58
N ASN A 320 -19.98 4.72 -17.64
CA ASN A 320 -20.95 5.67 -17.07
C ASN A 320 -20.28 6.75 -16.23
N THR A 321 -19.13 6.43 -15.62
CA THR A 321 -18.33 7.35 -14.81
C THR A 321 -17.44 8.24 -15.69
N VAL A 322 -16.77 7.67 -16.70
CA VAL A 322 -15.84 8.33 -17.63
C VAL A 322 -16.44 8.34 -19.03
N LYS A 323 -17.28 9.35 -19.30
CA LYS A 323 -18.07 9.43 -20.56
C LYS A 323 -17.24 9.76 -21.81
N THR A 324 -15.98 10.15 -21.66
CA THR A 324 -15.11 10.62 -22.75
C THR A 324 -14.29 9.53 -23.42
N LEU A 325 -14.25 8.31 -22.84
CA LEU A 325 -13.46 7.19 -23.35
C LEU A 325 -14.35 6.07 -23.83
N ASP A 326 -13.79 5.18 -24.66
CA ASP A 326 -14.47 3.97 -25.12
C ASP A 326 -14.20 2.78 -24.18
N SER A 327 -14.94 1.69 -24.40
CA SER A 327 -14.85 0.48 -23.57
C SER A 327 -13.49 -0.24 -23.69
N GLN A 328 -12.71 0.00 -24.74
CA GLN A 328 -11.38 -0.61 -24.91
C GLN A 328 -10.37 -0.07 -23.92
N ASN A 329 -10.59 1.15 -23.42
CA ASN A 329 -9.74 1.73 -22.39
C ASN A 329 -9.87 1.06 -21.02
N PHE A 330 -10.86 0.18 -20.81
CA PHE A 330 -11.18 -0.40 -19.51
C PHE A 330 -11.00 -1.91 -19.45
N ARG A 331 -10.42 -2.53 -20.50
CA ARG A 331 -10.29 -3.98 -20.62
C ARG A 331 -9.03 -4.40 -21.40
N PRO A 332 -8.61 -5.68 -21.32
CA PRO A 332 -9.00 -6.66 -20.30
C PRO A 332 -8.53 -6.22 -18.90
N ILE A 333 -9.12 -6.80 -17.85
CA ILE A 333 -8.59 -6.70 -16.48
C ILE A 333 -7.41 -7.67 -16.36
N VAL A 334 -6.26 -7.16 -15.91
CA VAL A 334 -4.98 -7.89 -15.90
C VAL A 334 -4.49 -8.23 -14.50
N GLY A 335 -5.06 -7.60 -13.47
CA GLY A 335 -4.71 -7.92 -12.09
C GLY A 335 -5.63 -7.27 -11.07
N ILE A 336 -5.64 -7.87 -9.88
CA ILE A 336 -6.32 -7.35 -8.70
C ILE A 336 -5.33 -7.26 -7.51
N SER A 337 -5.60 -6.35 -6.58
CA SER A 337 -4.83 -6.21 -5.34
C SER A 337 -5.75 -5.83 -4.19
N ALA A 338 -5.79 -6.68 -3.17
CA ALA A 338 -6.50 -6.41 -1.93
C ALA A 338 -5.90 -5.20 -1.20
N VAL A 339 -6.76 -4.37 -0.60
CA VAL A 339 -6.36 -3.19 0.16
C VAL A 339 -6.67 -3.44 1.63
N GLU A 340 -5.62 -3.59 2.43
CA GLU A 340 -5.72 -3.86 3.88
C GLU A 340 -6.34 -2.67 4.63
N SER A 341 -6.96 -2.95 5.78
CA SER A 341 -7.64 -1.97 6.63
C SER A 341 -6.72 -0.87 7.17
N ILE A 342 -5.43 -1.20 7.28
CA ILE A 342 -4.38 -0.28 7.68
C ILE A 342 -4.13 0.84 6.64
N GLU A 343 -4.46 0.60 5.38
CA GLU A 343 -4.31 1.59 4.30
C GLU A 343 -5.61 2.39 4.07
N SER A 344 -6.74 1.70 4.00
CA SER A 344 -8.05 2.33 3.83
C SER A 344 -9.11 1.47 4.44
N THR A 345 -10.00 2.05 5.24
CA THR A 345 -11.18 1.38 5.81
C THR A 345 -12.27 1.11 4.77
N ASN A 346 -12.33 1.93 3.72
CA ASN A 346 -13.47 2.00 2.79
C ASN A 346 -13.20 1.36 1.42
N ILE A 347 -11.95 1.38 0.98
CA ILE A 347 -11.49 0.75 -0.26
C ILE A 347 -10.96 -0.64 0.11
N ASN A 348 -11.38 -1.66 -0.63
CA ASN A 348 -11.06 -3.05 -0.31
C ASN A 348 -10.31 -3.78 -1.42
N LEU A 349 -10.50 -3.36 -2.67
CA LEU A 349 -9.88 -3.99 -3.83
C LEU A 349 -9.54 -2.93 -4.87
N ILE A 350 -8.40 -3.10 -5.52
CA ILE A 350 -8.07 -2.38 -6.75
C ILE A 350 -7.97 -3.39 -7.87
N ALA A 351 -8.66 -3.15 -8.98
CA ALA A 351 -8.49 -3.88 -10.23
C ALA A 351 -7.76 -3.00 -11.24
N VAL A 352 -6.94 -3.60 -12.11
CA VAL A 352 -6.15 -2.88 -13.12
C VAL A 352 -6.45 -3.43 -14.50
N SER A 353 -6.67 -2.56 -15.49
CA SER A 353 -6.80 -2.95 -16.89
C SER A 353 -5.45 -3.00 -17.62
N GLN A 354 -5.42 -3.64 -18.80
CA GLN A 354 -4.26 -3.68 -19.69
C GLN A 354 -3.79 -2.30 -20.17
N THR A 355 -4.66 -1.30 -20.12
CA THR A 355 -4.34 0.10 -20.43
C THR A 355 -3.78 0.86 -19.22
N GLY A 356 -3.71 0.24 -18.04
CA GLY A 356 -3.24 0.87 -16.80
C GLY A 356 -4.32 1.64 -16.04
N VAL A 357 -5.60 1.53 -16.43
CA VAL A 357 -6.71 2.12 -15.66
C VAL A 357 -6.90 1.34 -14.37
N ARG A 358 -7.10 2.06 -13.27
CA ARG A 358 -7.30 1.49 -11.93
C ARG A 358 -8.73 1.71 -11.48
N PHE A 359 -9.39 0.63 -11.09
CA PHE A 359 -10.73 0.61 -10.53
C PHE A 359 -10.60 0.41 -9.03
N TYR A 360 -11.04 1.38 -8.24
CA TYR A 360 -11.10 1.26 -6.77
C TYR A 360 -12.48 0.76 -6.39
N LEU A 361 -12.55 -0.36 -5.69
CA LEU A 361 -13.79 -1.04 -5.34
C LEU A 361 -13.95 -1.18 -3.83
N THR A 362 -15.20 -1.24 -3.40
CA THR A 362 -15.59 -1.53 -2.01
C THR A 362 -16.51 -2.73 -1.95
N VAL A 363 -16.48 -3.43 -0.81
CA VAL A 363 -17.34 -4.60 -0.56
C VAL A 363 -18.60 -4.29 0.27
N VAL A 364 -18.79 -3.02 0.60
CA VAL A 364 -19.94 -2.49 1.34
C VAL A 364 -20.52 -1.28 0.59
N ASN A 365 -21.78 -0.93 0.85
CA ASN A 365 -22.36 0.29 0.31
C ASN A 365 -21.83 1.53 1.06
N LEU A 366 -21.54 2.60 0.33
CA LEU A 366 -21.19 3.92 0.86
C LEU A 366 -22.19 4.45 1.89
N SER A 367 -23.48 4.15 1.76
CA SER A 367 -24.50 4.59 2.72
C SER A 367 -24.42 3.88 4.07
N ASN A 368 -23.78 2.70 4.12
CA ASN A 368 -23.77 1.79 5.26
C ASN A 368 -22.33 1.46 5.70
N MET A 369 -21.46 2.47 5.76
CA MET A 369 -20.08 2.31 6.22
C MET A 369 -20.01 2.27 7.75
N HIS A 370 -20.42 1.14 8.32
CA HIS A 370 -20.22 0.84 9.74
C HIS A 370 -18.85 0.19 9.97
N PRO A 371 -18.21 0.43 11.12
CA PRO A 371 -17.02 -0.32 11.52
C PRO A 371 -17.29 -1.83 11.51
N ASN A 372 -16.33 -2.62 11.05
CA ASN A 372 -16.37 -4.10 11.04
C ASN A 372 -17.53 -4.72 10.22
N GLN A 373 -18.14 -3.96 9.31
CA GLN A 373 -19.16 -4.48 8.41
C GLN A 373 -18.58 -5.56 7.49
N ARG A 374 -19.13 -6.78 7.54
CA ARG A 374 -18.76 -7.88 6.65
C ARG A 374 -19.16 -7.59 5.19
N PRO A 375 -18.42 -8.12 4.21
CA PRO A 375 -18.70 -7.92 2.79
C PRO A 375 -20.09 -8.46 2.38
N TYR A 376 -20.82 -7.69 1.59
CA TYR A 376 -22.12 -8.13 1.01
C TYR A 376 -22.32 -7.69 -0.44
N THR A 377 -21.38 -6.94 -1.01
CA THR A 377 -21.43 -6.47 -2.40
C THR A 377 -20.02 -6.29 -2.96
N LEU A 378 -19.92 -5.81 -4.20
CA LEU A 378 -18.72 -5.29 -4.81
C LEU A 378 -19.16 -4.12 -5.70
N THR A 379 -18.70 -2.90 -5.40
CA THR A 379 -19.14 -1.68 -6.08
C THR A 379 -17.95 -0.83 -6.48
N LEU A 380 -17.98 -0.28 -7.70
CA LEU A 380 -17.00 0.69 -8.19
C LEU A 380 -17.16 2.03 -7.46
N LEU A 381 -16.09 2.48 -6.81
CA LEU A 381 -16.00 3.80 -6.15
C LEU A 381 -15.33 4.84 -7.04
N HIS A 382 -14.24 4.47 -7.69
CA HIS A 382 -13.41 5.42 -8.41
C HIS A 382 -12.72 4.79 -9.62
N VAL A 383 -12.64 5.54 -10.72
CA VAL A 383 -11.84 5.20 -11.90
C VAL A 383 -10.67 6.16 -12.03
N ARG A 384 -9.44 5.65 -11.90
CA ARG A 384 -8.22 6.44 -12.06
C ARG A 384 -7.52 6.04 -13.36
N LEU A 385 -7.51 6.96 -14.32
CA LEU A 385 -6.74 6.78 -15.55
C LEU A 385 -5.24 6.93 -15.28
N PRO A 386 -4.36 6.20 -15.97
CA PRO A 386 -2.90 6.32 -15.79
C PRO A 386 -2.36 7.65 -16.34
N PRO A 387 -1.08 7.97 -16.13
CA PRO A 387 -0.42 9.06 -16.84
C PRO A 387 -0.62 8.96 -18.36
N GLY A 388 -0.72 10.12 -19.02
CA GLY A 388 -0.83 10.21 -20.48
C GLY A 388 -2.22 10.42 -21.06
N TYR A 389 -3.21 10.72 -20.20
CA TYR A 389 -4.55 11.16 -20.59
C TYR A 389 -4.77 12.68 -20.44
N SER A 390 -3.76 13.40 -19.94
CA SER A 390 -3.76 14.86 -19.86
C SER A 390 -3.09 15.49 -21.09
N ALA A 391 -3.29 16.80 -21.32
CA ALA A 391 -2.83 17.47 -22.53
C ALA A 391 -1.29 17.51 -22.69
N ASN A 392 -0.54 17.53 -21.57
CA ASN A 392 0.90 17.74 -21.58
C ASN A 392 1.73 16.45 -21.42
N ILE A 393 1.09 15.30 -21.18
CA ILE A 393 1.76 14.02 -20.95
C ILE A 393 1.39 13.07 -22.08
N ALA A 394 2.37 12.67 -22.90
CA ALA A 394 2.16 11.71 -23.99
C ALA A 394 2.53 10.27 -23.62
N VAL A 395 3.33 10.11 -22.56
CA VAL A 395 3.87 8.83 -22.11
C VAL A 395 2.83 8.14 -21.25
N ARG A 396 2.40 6.94 -21.67
CA ARG A 396 1.39 6.13 -20.97
C ARG A 396 1.76 4.66 -20.94
N PRO A 397 1.46 3.93 -19.85
CA PRO A 397 1.50 2.48 -19.87
C PRO A 397 0.51 1.95 -20.92
N ARG A 398 0.95 0.96 -21.70
CA ARG A 398 0.12 0.23 -22.67
C ARG A 398 0.51 -1.24 -22.62
N ALA A 399 -0.42 -2.15 -22.88
CA ALA A 399 -0.13 -3.59 -22.79
C ALA A 399 0.46 -3.97 -21.42
N VAL A 400 -0.14 -3.43 -20.35
CA VAL A 400 0.15 -3.83 -18.97
C VAL A 400 -0.19 -5.31 -18.86
N HIS A 401 0.76 -6.11 -18.40
CA HIS A 401 0.58 -7.55 -18.20
C HIS A 401 0.88 -7.98 -16.76
N VAL A 402 1.46 -7.10 -15.94
CA VAL A 402 1.63 -7.30 -14.49
C VAL A 402 1.25 -6.02 -13.75
N SER A 403 0.54 -6.15 -12.63
CA SER A 403 0.22 -5.05 -11.72
C SER A 403 0.40 -5.46 -10.27
N HIS A 404 1.05 -4.61 -9.48
CA HIS A 404 1.18 -4.75 -8.03
C HIS A 404 0.80 -3.43 -7.35
N TYR A 405 -0.09 -3.48 -6.37
CA TYR A 405 -0.45 -2.32 -5.57
C TYR A 405 -0.29 -2.61 -4.09
N ARG A 406 0.32 -1.65 -3.37
CA ARG A 406 0.27 -1.63 -1.91
C ARG A 406 0.57 -0.24 -1.37
N ASP A 407 -0.23 0.22 -0.41
CA ASP A 407 0.07 1.40 0.40
C ASP A 407 0.36 2.60 -0.50
N ARG A 408 -0.63 2.93 -1.33
CA ARG A 408 -0.66 4.04 -2.31
C ARG A 408 0.45 4.04 -3.35
N ASN A 409 1.10 2.89 -3.55
CA ASN A 409 2.14 2.68 -4.55
C ASN A 409 1.66 1.65 -5.56
N MET A 410 1.63 2.04 -6.83
CA MET A 410 1.29 1.17 -7.95
C MET A 410 2.56 0.90 -8.76
N VAL A 411 2.86 -0.39 -8.97
CA VAL A 411 3.92 -0.84 -9.88
C VAL A 411 3.29 -1.63 -11.02
N LEU A 412 3.57 -1.22 -12.26
CA LEU A 412 3.06 -1.87 -13.46
C LEU A 412 4.23 -2.32 -14.32
N ILE A 413 4.12 -3.48 -14.96
CA ILE A 413 4.96 -3.82 -16.10
C ILE A 413 4.12 -3.75 -17.37
N SER A 414 4.61 -3.00 -18.35
CA SER A 414 3.93 -2.79 -19.62
C SER A 414 4.90 -2.95 -20.78
N THR A 415 4.46 -3.51 -21.89
CA THR A 415 5.32 -3.64 -23.09
C THR A 415 5.18 -2.41 -23.98
N VAL A 416 6.26 -1.64 -24.12
CA VAL A 416 6.34 -0.43 -24.94
C VAL A 416 7.48 -0.57 -25.94
N ASN A 417 7.19 -0.48 -27.23
CA ASN A 417 8.18 -0.66 -28.31
C ASN A 417 8.98 -1.97 -28.16
N GLU A 418 8.28 -3.08 -27.92
CA GLU A 418 8.86 -4.42 -27.76
C GLU A 418 9.79 -4.60 -26.56
N LYS A 419 9.80 -3.64 -25.64
CA LYS A 419 10.54 -3.71 -24.37
C LYS A 419 9.61 -3.56 -23.20
N ASP A 420 9.87 -4.33 -22.15
CA ASP A 420 9.13 -4.17 -20.92
C ASP A 420 9.64 -2.97 -20.13
N VAL A 421 8.68 -2.20 -19.64
CA VAL A 421 8.89 -0.97 -18.88
C VAL A 421 8.21 -1.13 -17.53
N LEU A 422 8.99 -0.94 -16.47
CA LEU A 422 8.48 -0.81 -15.11
C LEU A 422 8.00 0.62 -14.88
N TRP A 423 6.76 0.76 -14.43
CA TRP A 423 6.17 2.02 -14.01
C TRP A 423 5.99 2.00 -12.52
N CYS A 424 6.51 3.00 -11.81
CA CYS A 424 6.19 3.26 -10.41
C CYS A 424 5.34 4.52 -10.35
N ILE A 425 4.10 4.44 -9.84
CA ILE A 425 3.16 5.55 -9.70
C ILE A 425 2.81 5.67 -8.21
N SER A 426 2.99 6.85 -7.62
CA SER A 426 2.87 7.03 -6.17
C SER A 426 2.38 8.42 -5.78
N SER A 427 1.62 8.48 -4.69
CA SER A 427 1.16 9.72 -4.06
C SER A 427 2.05 10.21 -2.91
N ASP A 428 3.16 9.52 -2.61
CA ASP A 428 4.00 9.79 -1.43
C ASP A 428 4.65 11.18 -1.42
N LEU A 429 4.77 11.81 -2.60
CA LEU A 429 5.26 13.18 -2.74
C LEU A 429 4.21 14.25 -2.41
N PHE A 430 2.93 13.87 -2.31
CA PHE A 430 1.80 14.79 -2.15
C PHE A 430 0.94 14.44 -0.92
N PRO A 431 1.54 14.26 0.28
CA PRO A 431 0.88 13.64 1.43
C PRO A 431 -0.32 14.42 1.98
N PHE A 432 -0.39 15.74 1.73
CA PHE A 432 -1.44 16.64 2.24
C PHE A 432 -2.10 17.47 1.12
N ASN A 433 -2.12 16.94 -0.11
CA ASN A 433 -2.97 17.50 -1.16
C ASN A 433 -4.44 17.21 -0.86
N GLN A 434 -5.35 18.04 -1.39
CA GLN A 434 -6.79 17.84 -1.21
C GLN A 434 -7.39 16.90 -2.27
N THR A 435 -6.61 16.59 -3.31
CA THR A 435 -6.97 15.70 -4.40
C THR A 435 -5.86 14.67 -4.60
N LEU A 436 -6.22 13.51 -5.17
CA LEU A 436 -5.26 12.46 -5.46
C LEU A 436 -4.27 12.91 -6.55
N THR A 437 -3.08 13.29 -6.11
CA THR A 437 -1.96 13.68 -6.95
C THR A 437 -0.90 12.60 -6.89
N GLU A 438 -0.36 12.20 -8.05
CA GLU A 438 0.64 11.14 -8.13
C GLU A 438 1.81 11.58 -9.02
N ALA A 439 3.01 11.20 -8.62
CA ALA A 439 4.18 11.25 -9.48
C ALA A 439 4.40 9.86 -10.08
N TYR A 440 5.01 9.80 -11.26
CA TYR A 440 5.36 8.52 -11.88
C TYR A 440 6.82 8.49 -12.36
N THR A 441 7.39 7.29 -12.44
CA THR A 441 8.70 7.02 -13.03
C THR A 441 8.57 5.78 -13.92
N ALA A 442 9.19 5.81 -15.10
CA ALA A 442 9.23 4.69 -16.03
C ALA A 442 10.69 4.27 -16.25
N VAL A 443 10.98 2.98 -16.09
CA VAL A 443 12.33 2.41 -16.23
C VAL A 443 12.27 1.23 -17.20
N ASN A 444 13.13 1.23 -18.22
CA ASN A 444 13.24 0.10 -19.12
C ASN A 444 13.88 -1.09 -18.39
N LEU A 445 13.32 -2.27 -18.53
CA LEU A 445 13.92 -3.50 -18.05
C LEU A 445 14.97 -4.02 -19.05
N ASP A 446 15.83 -4.92 -18.58
CA ASP A 446 16.88 -5.56 -19.37
C ASP A 446 16.35 -6.71 -20.26
N GLY A 447 15.17 -7.25 -19.95
CA GLY A 447 14.44 -8.22 -20.74
C GLY A 447 12.96 -8.28 -20.36
N PRO A 448 12.19 -9.18 -21.00
CA PRO A 448 10.82 -9.45 -20.63
C PRO A 448 10.69 -9.80 -19.14
N ALA A 449 9.72 -9.20 -18.45
CA ALA A 449 9.46 -9.48 -17.05
C ALA A 449 8.67 -10.79 -16.92
N LEU A 450 9.12 -11.65 -16.02
CA LEU A 450 8.49 -12.94 -15.72
C LEU A 450 7.71 -12.86 -14.40
N ALA A 451 8.23 -12.14 -13.41
CA ALA A 451 7.58 -11.93 -12.14
C ALA A 451 7.98 -10.60 -11.49
N ILE A 452 7.10 -10.07 -10.65
CA ILE A 452 7.40 -8.97 -9.73
C ILE A 452 6.91 -9.31 -8.34
N ALA A 453 7.67 -8.92 -7.32
CA ALA A 453 7.24 -9.03 -5.93
C ALA A 453 7.78 -7.85 -5.10
N GLU A 454 7.00 -7.41 -4.12
CA GLU A 454 7.47 -6.50 -3.07
C GLU A 454 8.10 -7.31 -1.94
N VAL A 455 9.27 -6.89 -1.45
CA VAL A 455 9.91 -7.47 -0.26
C VAL A 455 9.30 -6.84 0.98
N ARG A 456 8.50 -7.63 1.70
CA ARG A 456 7.79 -7.19 2.91
C ARG A 456 8.77 -7.12 4.09
N HIS A 457 8.73 -6.01 4.83
CA HIS A 457 9.45 -5.87 6.10
C HIS A 457 8.40 -5.83 7.22
N GLU A 458 8.52 -6.70 8.22
CA GLU A 458 7.60 -6.69 9.36
C GLU A 458 7.82 -5.41 10.18
N THR A 459 6.80 -4.55 10.20
CA THR A 459 6.84 -3.31 10.97
C THR A 459 5.91 -3.43 12.17
N HIS A 460 6.41 -4.02 13.26
CA HIS A 460 5.61 -4.34 14.45
C HIS A 460 5.06 -3.11 15.21
N LEU A 461 5.53 -1.90 14.89
CA LEU A 461 5.21 -0.70 15.66
C LEU A 461 3.79 -0.16 15.44
N TYR A 462 3.15 -0.54 14.32
CA TYR A 462 1.83 -0.05 13.93
C TYR A 462 0.67 -1.00 14.23
N SER A 463 0.96 -2.23 14.66
CA SER A 463 -0.03 -3.30 14.86
C SER A 463 -1.01 -3.07 16.03
N LEU A 464 -1.00 -1.90 16.68
CA LEU A 464 -1.77 -1.63 17.90
C LEU A 464 -2.91 -0.63 17.73
N THR A 465 -3.16 -0.13 16.50
CA THR A 465 -4.22 0.87 16.27
C THR A 465 -5.18 0.42 15.18
N ASP A 466 -6.49 0.42 15.48
CA ASP A 466 -7.59 0.21 14.50
C ASP A 466 -7.76 1.40 13.52
N GLN A 467 -6.72 2.21 13.33
CA GLN A 467 -6.76 3.43 12.52
C GLN A 467 -5.90 3.26 11.27
N GLU A 468 -6.33 3.91 10.19
CA GLU A 468 -5.54 4.03 8.96
C GLU A 468 -4.19 4.69 9.26
N LEU A 469 -3.13 4.19 8.62
CA LEU A 469 -1.81 4.75 8.77
C LEU A 469 -1.74 6.17 8.20
N PRO A 470 -0.98 7.06 8.85
CA PRO A 470 -0.68 8.36 8.26
C PRO A 470 0.20 8.19 6.99
N PRO A 471 0.24 9.21 6.12
CA PRO A 471 1.05 9.18 4.90
C PRO A 471 2.53 8.90 5.18
N LEU A 472 3.24 8.33 4.19
CA LEU A 472 4.64 7.92 4.32
C LEU A 472 5.55 9.00 4.91
N VAL A 473 5.34 10.29 4.59
CA VAL A 473 6.15 11.41 5.14
C VAL A 473 6.17 11.47 6.68
N VAL A 474 5.14 10.93 7.33
CA VAL A 474 4.99 10.89 8.80
C VAL A 474 5.76 9.73 9.42
N ARG A 475 5.91 8.61 8.69
CA ARG A 475 6.48 7.34 9.18
C ARG A 475 7.84 6.98 8.56
N GLN A 476 8.29 7.72 7.55
CA GLN A 476 9.52 7.47 6.78
C GLN A 476 10.80 7.35 7.61
N HIS A 477 10.87 7.89 8.84
CA HIS A 477 12.03 7.76 9.72
C HIS A 477 12.08 6.42 10.47
N MET A 478 10.98 5.67 10.49
CA MET A 478 10.85 4.39 11.21
C MET A 478 10.78 3.17 10.29
N GLU A 479 10.67 3.40 8.98
CA GLU A 479 10.43 2.35 8.00
C GLU A 479 11.49 2.40 6.90
N PRO A 480 12.02 1.25 6.46
CA PRO A 480 12.95 1.21 5.34
C PRO A 480 12.25 1.60 4.01
N PRO A 481 13.01 2.01 2.98
CA PRO A 481 12.44 2.18 1.65
C PRO A 481 11.86 0.86 1.14
N LYS A 482 10.74 0.93 0.41
CA LYS A 482 10.14 -0.27 -0.19
C LYS A 482 11.09 -0.84 -1.23
N LYS A 483 11.18 -2.17 -1.27
CA LYS A 483 12.02 -2.91 -2.21
C LYS A 483 11.13 -3.76 -3.11
N TYR A 484 11.33 -3.66 -4.41
CA TYR A 484 10.65 -4.43 -5.45
C TYR A 484 11.67 -5.26 -6.21
N VAL A 485 11.36 -6.53 -6.42
CA VAL A 485 12.22 -7.47 -7.14
C VAL A 485 11.51 -7.82 -8.44
N VAL A 486 12.20 -7.66 -9.56
CA VAL A 486 11.71 -7.99 -10.90
C VAL A 486 12.59 -9.10 -11.45
N LEU A 487 11.97 -10.24 -11.71
CA LEU A 487 12.62 -11.35 -12.40
C LEU A 487 12.39 -11.19 -13.89
N THR A 488 13.45 -11.15 -14.67
CA THR A 488 13.42 -11.05 -16.14
C THR A 488 14.05 -12.30 -16.77
N SER A 489 13.95 -12.42 -18.09
CA SER A 489 14.63 -13.49 -18.83
C SER A 489 16.16 -13.46 -18.72
N HIS A 490 16.76 -12.36 -18.26
CA HIS A 490 18.22 -12.22 -18.13
C HIS A 490 18.72 -12.37 -16.69
N GLY A 491 17.85 -12.19 -15.70
CA GLY A 491 18.25 -12.19 -14.30
C GLY A 491 17.23 -11.52 -13.39
N VAL A 492 17.68 -11.07 -12.23
CA VAL A 492 16.89 -10.37 -11.23
C VAL A 492 17.35 -8.93 -11.15
N GLN A 493 16.42 -7.99 -11.24
CA GLN A 493 16.64 -6.57 -10.95
C GLN A 493 15.96 -6.18 -9.64
N VAL A 494 16.74 -5.61 -8.71
CA VAL A 494 16.24 -5.13 -7.41
C VAL A 494 16.10 -3.62 -7.47
N PHE A 495 14.88 -3.16 -7.24
CA PHE A 495 14.50 -1.76 -7.22
C PHE A 495 14.19 -1.30 -5.80
N ILE A 496 14.66 -0.12 -5.41
CA ILE A 496 14.19 0.57 -4.21
C ILE A 496 13.30 1.73 -4.61
N LYS A 497 12.18 1.89 -3.91
CA LYS A 497 11.37 3.10 -3.98
C LYS A 497 11.87 4.10 -2.97
N LEU A 498 12.26 5.27 -3.45
CA LEU A 498 12.78 6.36 -2.62
C LEU A 498 11.64 6.99 -1.81
N ARG A 499 11.87 7.15 -0.50
CA ARG A 499 11.01 7.94 0.39
C ARG A 499 11.29 9.44 0.16
N PRO A 500 10.43 10.36 0.62
CA PRO A 500 10.71 11.79 0.55
C PRO A 500 12.08 12.19 1.15
N VAL A 501 12.49 11.55 2.25
CA VAL A 501 13.82 11.76 2.85
C VAL A 501 14.98 11.28 1.96
N ASP A 502 14.79 10.21 1.21
CA ASP A 502 15.82 9.70 0.29
C ASP A 502 15.93 10.58 -0.95
N LEU A 503 14.80 11.09 -1.46
CA LEU A 503 14.77 12.09 -2.54
C LEU A 503 15.47 13.38 -2.11
N LEU A 504 15.20 13.90 -0.91
CA LEU A 504 15.90 15.07 -0.38
C LEU A 504 17.41 14.81 -0.25
N ARG A 505 17.81 13.61 0.19
CA ARG A 505 19.23 13.20 0.26
C ARG A 505 19.89 13.27 -1.12
N GLU A 506 19.25 12.72 -2.16
CA GLU A 506 19.80 12.77 -3.52
C GLU A 506 19.91 14.21 -4.04
N ILE A 507 18.87 15.03 -3.88
CA ILE A 507 18.88 16.45 -4.28
C ILE A 507 20.04 17.22 -3.60
N LEU A 508 20.24 17.01 -2.30
CA LEU A 508 21.31 17.68 -1.55
C LEU A 508 22.71 17.21 -1.97
N ARG A 509 22.87 15.91 -2.28
CA ARG A 509 24.14 15.35 -2.75
C ARG A 509 24.49 15.86 -4.15
N GLU A 510 23.55 15.81 -5.08
CA GLU A 510 23.75 16.29 -6.46
C GLU A 510 24.01 17.79 -6.51
N GLY A 511 23.24 18.57 -5.73
CA GLY A 511 23.41 20.01 -5.61
C GLY A 511 24.60 20.45 -4.76
N ARG A 512 25.31 19.53 -4.08
CA ARG A 512 26.37 19.83 -3.09
C ARG A 512 25.94 20.90 -2.07
N GLY A 513 24.68 20.84 -1.64
CA GLY A 513 24.07 21.81 -0.72
C GLY A 513 23.93 23.24 -1.25
N ALA A 514 23.97 23.45 -2.57
CA ALA A 514 23.64 24.72 -3.21
C ALA A 514 22.13 24.98 -3.21
N ASP A 515 21.74 26.27 -3.29
CA ASP A 515 20.36 26.73 -3.48
C ASP A 515 19.91 26.45 -4.93
N THR A 516 19.62 25.18 -5.23
CA THR A 516 19.18 24.74 -6.56
C THR A 516 17.67 24.88 -6.71
N GLU A 517 17.22 25.01 -7.96
CA GLU A 517 15.79 25.07 -8.24
C GLU A 517 15.07 23.74 -7.94
N THR A 518 15.74 22.60 -8.07
CA THR A 518 15.23 21.29 -7.63
C THR A 518 14.96 21.26 -6.12
N LEU A 519 15.85 21.86 -5.33
CA LEU A 519 15.68 21.95 -3.87
C LEU A 519 14.50 22.85 -3.51
N LYS A 520 14.37 24.02 -4.16
CA LYS A 520 13.20 24.90 -4.03
C LYS A 520 11.90 24.18 -4.37
N ALA A 521 11.91 23.45 -5.48
CA ALA A 521 10.77 22.69 -5.95
C ALA A 521 10.35 21.61 -4.95
N PHE A 522 11.31 20.89 -4.35
CA PHE A 522 11.02 19.91 -3.30
C PHE A 522 10.33 20.56 -2.09
N PHE A 523 10.86 21.69 -1.59
CA PHE A 523 10.27 22.43 -0.47
C PHE A 523 8.86 22.95 -0.79
N ALA A 524 8.62 23.40 -2.02
CA ALA A 524 7.29 23.83 -2.47
C ALA A 524 6.29 22.67 -2.55
N VAL A 525 6.69 21.52 -3.11
CA VAL A 525 5.83 20.34 -3.28
C VAL A 525 5.49 19.70 -1.92
N GLN A 526 6.48 19.48 -1.06
CA GLN A 526 6.25 18.91 0.27
C GLN A 526 5.58 19.90 1.23
N LYS A 527 5.58 21.20 0.90
CA LYS A 527 5.33 22.33 1.81
C LYS A 527 6.45 22.50 2.83
N GLU A 528 6.71 23.74 3.20
CA GLU A 528 7.91 24.15 3.91
C GLU A 528 8.04 23.49 5.30
N ASP A 529 6.93 23.35 6.05
CA ASP A 529 6.92 22.71 7.37
C ASP A 529 7.34 21.24 7.30
N GLN A 530 6.85 20.50 6.29
CA GLN A 530 7.13 19.09 6.07
C GLN A 530 8.55 18.87 5.54
N ALA A 531 8.98 19.72 4.61
CA ALA A 531 10.32 19.70 4.07
C ALA A 531 11.36 20.03 5.17
N CYS A 532 11.06 20.97 6.07
CA CYS A 532 11.88 21.23 7.25
C CYS A 532 11.97 20.01 8.18
N ALA A 533 10.85 19.35 8.47
CA ALA A 533 10.85 18.12 9.27
C ALA A 533 11.69 17.01 8.60
N THR A 534 11.58 16.87 7.27
CA THR A 534 12.35 15.89 6.49
C THR A 534 13.85 16.23 6.48
N ALA A 535 14.21 17.51 6.37
CA ALA A 535 15.59 17.98 6.47
C ALA A 535 16.19 17.69 7.86
N LEU A 536 15.41 17.80 8.94
CA LEU A 536 15.85 17.46 10.29
C LEU A 536 16.19 15.98 10.46
N ILE A 537 15.50 15.06 9.76
CA ILE A 537 15.87 13.64 9.73
C ILE A 537 17.31 13.49 9.23
N LEU A 538 17.65 14.11 8.09
CA LEU A 538 18.99 14.05 7.51
C LEU A 538 20.03 14.80 8.34
N ALA A 539 19.68 15.97 8.89
CA ALA A 539 20.57 16.77 9.71
C ALA A 539 20.96 16.09 11.02
N SER A 540 20.08 15.24 11.57
CA SER A 540 20.30 14.53 12.83
C SER A 540 20.73 13.08 12.67
N LEU A 541 20.74 12.55 11.45
CA LEU A 541 21.21 11.19 11.16
C LEU A 541 22.74 11.11 11.33
N GLN A 542 23.17 10.46 12.41
CA GLN A 542 24.57 10.25 12.72
C GLN A 542 25.09 9.01 11.97
N SER A 543 25.71 9.23 10.82
CA SER A 543 26.41 8.22 10.04
C SER A 543 27.54 8.89 9.27
N ASP A 544 28.69 8.22 9.13
CA ASP A 544 29.86 8.74 8.43
C ASP A 544 29.52 9.10 6.98
N ASP A 545 28.73 8.26 6.30
CA ASP A 545 28.27 8.48 4.93
C ASP A 545 27.26 9.64 4.79
N ASN A 546 26.69 10.10 5.91
CA ASN A 546 25.71 11.18 5.95
C ASN A 546 26.31 12.53 6.38
N ARG A 547 27.60 12.60 6.77
CA ARG A 547 28.19 13.81 7.37
C ARG A 547 28.02 15.07 6.51
N GLU A 548 28.36 14.99 5.23
CA GLU A 548 28.20 16.12 4.29
C GLU A 548 26.72 16.47 4.06
N VAL A 549 25.88 15.43 3.91
CA VAL A 549 24.44 15.61 3.71
C VAL A 549 23.79 16.28 4.91
N ALA A 550 24.23 15.96 6.13
CA ALA A 550 23.73 16.58 7.35
C ALA A 550 24.03 18.09 7.37
N GLU A 551 25.22 18.52 6.93
CA GLU A 551 25.56 19.94 6.79
C GLU A 551 24.67 20.64 5.74
N TYR A 552 24.45 19.99 4.59
CA TYR A 552 23.58 20.53 3.54
C TYR A 552 22.12 20.61 3.98
N ALA A 553 21.61 19.58 4.65
CA ALA A 553 20.26 19.54 5.19
C ALA A 553 20.05 20.60 6.28
N THR A 554 21.04 20.80 7.15
CA THR A 554 21.04 21.87 8.16
C THR A 554 20.94 23.24 7.49
N ARG A 555 21.73 23.48 6.44
CA ARG A 555 21.66 24.73 5.67
C ARG A 555 20.29 24.92 5.02
N ALA A 556 19.76 23.89 4.35
CA ALA A 556 18.45 23.94 3.72
C ALA A 556 17.34 24.25 4.74
N PHE A 557 17.36 23.61 5.91
CA PHE A 557 16.45 23.90 7.02
C PHE A 557 16.48 25.39 7.41
N PHE A 558 17.66 25.99 7.55
CA PHE A 558 17.76 27.41 7.91
C PHE A 558 17.36 28.36 6.80
N VAL A 559 17.69 28.05 5.54
CA VAL A 559 17.42 28.89 4.36
C VAL A 559 15.93 28.89 4.02
N TYR A 560 15.29 27.72 3.95
CA TYR A 560 13.89 27.61 3.51
C TYR A 560 12.87 27.61 4.64
N GLY A 561 13.29 27.36 5.88
CA GLY A 561 12.37 27.32 7.00
C GLY A 561 11.83 28.69 7.44
N GLY A 562 12.30 29.78 6.83
CA GLY A 562 11.76 31.13 6.97
C GLY A 562 11.86 31.72 8.38
N GLU A 563 11.21 32.86 8.57
CA GLU A 563 11.16 33.61 9.84
C GLU A 563 9.70 33.83 10.26
N PRO A 564 9.41 33.99 11.57
CA PRO A 564 8.05 34.22 12.05
C PRO A 564 7.48 35.53 11.49
N LYS A 565 6.18 35.53 11.19
CA LYS A 565 5.50 36.67 10.55
C LYS A 565 4.33 37.14 11.41
N LEU A 566 4.12 38.46 11.44
CA LEU A 566 2.89 39.05 11.97
C LEU A 566 1.77 38.90 10.94
N ILE A 567 0.61 38.40 11.34
CA ILE A 567 -0.58 38.43 10.49
C ILE A 567 -1.06 39.89 10.47
N PRO A 568 -1.16 40.54 9.29
CA PRO A 568 -1.79 41.85 9.21
C PRO A 568 -3.26 41.70 9.63
N MET A 569 -3.65 42.32 10.75
CA MET A 569 -5.06 42.43 11.10
C MET A 569 -5.74 43.29 10.03
N ALA A 570 -6.43 42.66 9.07
CA ALA A 570 -7.32 43.40 8.20
C ALA A 570 -8.42 44.02 9.08
N PRO A 571 -8.74 45.32 8.95
CA PRO A 571 -9.85 45.90 9.66
C PRO A 571 -11.13 45.16 9.24
N ALA A 572 -11.91 44.73 10.24
CA ALA A 572 -13.13 43.97 10.04
C ALA A 572 -14.12 44.73 9.17
N ASN A 573 -14.20 44.39 7.88
CA ASN A 573 -15.36 44.72 7.07
C ASN A 573 -16.46 43.72 7.45
N LEU A 574 -17.40 44.18 8.27
CA LEU A 574 -18.56 43.44 8.78
C LEU A 574 -19.59 43.02 7.71
N PHE A 575 -19.29 43.16 6.41
CA PHE A 575 -20.14 42.66 5.33
C PHE A 575 -19.29 42.27 4.11
N SER A 576 -18.73 41.07 4.11
CA SER A 576 -18.47 40.35 2.86
C SER A 576 -18.62 38.85 3.09
N THR A 577 -19.79 38.33 2.76
CA THR A 577 -19.96 36.91 2.45
C THR A 577 -19.02 36.58 1.30
N SER A 578 -17.98 35.79 1.55
CA SER A 578 -17.13 35.21 0.52
C SER A 578 -17.94 34.20 -0.28
N THR A 579 -18.60 34.65 -1.34
CA THR A 579 -19.13 33.77 -2.38
C THR A 579 -17.97 33.32 -3.25
N SER A 580 -17.65 32.02 -3.17
CA SER A 580 -16.77 31.33 -4.10
C SER A 580 -17.27 31.58 -5.54
N PHE A 581 -16.38 32.07 -6.40
CA PHE A 581 -16.67 32.35 -7.80
C PHE A 581 -16.87 31.02 -8.55
N MET A 582 -18.07 30.79 -9.12
CA MET A 582 -18.35 29.69 -10.06
C MET A 582 -18.61 30.29 -11.46
N PRO A 583 -17.89 29.90 -12.53
CA PRO A 583 -17.92 30.63 -13.79
C PRO A 583 -19.04 30.25 -14.78
N HIS A 584 -20.18 29.69 -14.34
CA HIS A 584 -21.23 29.20 -15.27
C HIS A 584 -22.66 29.63 -14.96
N ILE A 585 -22.91 30.89 -14.61
CA ILE A 585 -24.26 31.43 -14.55
C ILE A 585 -24.31 32.78 -15.28
N ILE A 586 -24.87 32.77 -16.50
CA ILE A 586 -25.28 33.99 -17.21
C ILE A 586 -26.74 34.24 -16.82
N SER A 587 -27.06 35.44 -16.32
CA SER A 587 -28.45 35.86 -16.14
C SER A 587 -28.60 37.35 -16.44
N THR A 588 -29.50 37.64 -17.39
CA THR A 588 -29.93 38.95 -17.89
C THR A 588 -30.85 39.66 -16.86
N PRO A 589 -30.86 41.00 -16.76
CA PRO A 589 -31.64 41.70 -15.74
C PRO A 589 -33.04 42.12 -16.24
N ALA A 590 -34.04 42.03 -15.36
CA ALA A 590 -35.36 42.66 -15.52
C ALA A 590 -35.75 43.40 -14.21
N PRO A 591 -36.52 44.52 -14.26
CA PRO A 591 -36.54 45.50 -13.17
C PRO A 591 -37.79 45.45 -12.27
N HIS A 592 -37.54 45.78 -10.99
CA HIS A 592 -38.35 46.43 -9.95
C HIS A 592 -39.90 46.36 -9.95
N HIS A 593 -40.50 46.00 -8.80
CA HIS A 593 -41.45 46.87 -8.08
C HIS A 593 -41.81 46.41 -6.63
N PHE A 594 -41.78 47.42 -5.75
CA PHE A 594 -42.33 47.71 -4.40
C PHE A 594 -43.30 46.77 -3.60
N GLN A 595 -43.04 46.78 -2.26
CA GLN A 595 -43.92 47.10 -1.10
C GLN A 595 -44.45 46.03 -0.09
N GLN A 596 -44.05 46.27 1.18
CA GLN A 596 -44.78 46.28 2.47
C GLN A 596 -45.20 45.01 3.27
N GLN A 597 -44.58 44.91 4.47
CA GLN A 597 -45.06 44.60 5.84
C GLN A 597 -46.06 43.45 6.10
N HIS A 598 -45.66 42.48 6.96
CA HIS A 598 -46.37 42.06 8.20
C HIS A 598 -45.50 41.11 9.07
N LEU A 599 -45.75 41.12 10.39
CA LEU A 599 -45.05 40.42 11.50
C LEU A 599 -45.58 38.95 11.71
N PRO A 600 -45.04 38.12 12.63
CA PRO A 600 -44.50 36.80 12.31
C PRO A 600 -45.30 35.61 12.90
N THR A 601 -45.09 34.41 12.35
CA THR A 601 -45.42 33.13 12.99
C THR A 601 -44.23 32.18 12.90
N THR A 602 -43.78 31.72 14.07
CA THR A 602 -42.74 30.71 14.29
C THR A 602 -43.18 29.31 13.87
N PRO A 603 -42.22 28.42 13.56
CA PRO A 603 -42.21 27.15 14.29
C PRO A 603 -40.83 26.78 14.87
N ASN A 604 -40.91 26.35 16.13
CA ASN A 604 -39.98 25.57 16.95
C ASN A 604 -38.88 24.78 16.20
N MET A 605 -37.62 25.04 16.53
CA MET A 605 -36.60 23.99 16.66
C MET A 605 -36.11 23.93 18.10
N SER A 606 -36.28 22.77 18.71
CA SER A 606 -35.74 22.39 20.02
C SER A 606 -34.21 22.35 19.96
N GLN A 607 -33.55 23.31 20.61
CA GLN A 607 -32.12 23.25 20.91
C GLN A 607 -31.92 22.61 22.29
N SER A 608 -31.27 21.44 22.31
CA SER A 608 -30.66 20.90 23.52
C SER A 608 -29.38 21.68 23.82
N LEU A 609 -29.36 22.36 24.96
CA LEU A 609 -28.18 23.03 25.51
C LEU A 609 -27.08 22.00 25.84
N ALA A 610 -25.90 22.15 25.23
CA ALA A 610 -24.65 21.61 25.75
C ALA A 610 -23.79 22.77 26.28
N PRO A 611 -23.07 22.61 27.40
CA PRO A 611 -22.40 23.73 28.07
C PRO A 611 -21.14 24.13 27.30
N HIS A 612 -21.07 25.38 26.86
CA HIS A 612 -19.86 26.01 26.35
C HIS A 612 -18.88 26.28 27.49
N GLY A 613 -17.84 25.45 27.58
CA GLY A 613 -16.57 25.86 28.19
C GLY A 613 -15.79 26.71 27.18
N ALA A 614 -16.06 28.02 27.16
CA ALA A 614 -15.32 28.96 26.33
C ALA A 614 -13.93 29.21 26.94
N THR A 615 -12.92 28.45 26.53
CA THR A 615 -11.53 28.89 26.64
C THR A 615 -11.29 29.92 25.53
N PHE A 616 -11.09 31.17 25.93
CA PHE A 616 -10.58 32.23 25.04
C PHE A 616 -9.17 31.82 24.57
N GLU A 617 -9.06 31.21 23.38
CA GLU A 617 -7.79 31.20 22.66
C GLU A 617 -7.55 32.62 22.13
N VAL A 618 -6.63 33.33 22.78
CA VAL A 618 -6.00 34.51 22.18
C VAL A 618 -5.32 34.03 20.90
N VAL A 619 -5.92 34.31 19.75
CA VAL A 619 -5.27 34.10 18.45
C VAL A 619 -4.02 34.99 18.46
N SER A 620 -2.87 34.37 18.72
CA SER A 620 -1.58 35.05 18.66
C SER A 620 -1.46 35.73 17.30
N PRO A 621 -1.12 37.03 17.23
CA PRO A 621 -0.99 37.74 15.96
C PRO A 621 0.25 37.28 15.15
N PHE A 622 0.97 36.25 15.61
CA PHE A 622 2.18 35.73 15.00
C PHE A 622 1.95 34.33 14.44
N VAL A 623 2.37 34.12 13.20
CA VAL A 623 2.57 32.80 12.58
C VAL A 623 4.01 32.39 12.79
N PHE A 624 4.22 31.23 13.41
CA PHE A 624 5.55 30.65 13.58
C PHE A 624 6.18 30.28 12.24
N SER A 625 7.51 30.28 12.20
CA SER A 625 8.26 29.86 11.02
C SER A 625 8.15 28.37 10.78
N SER A 626 8.44 27.95 9.54
CA SER A 626 8.51 26.52 9.19
C SER A 626 9.65 25.79 9.89
N LYS A 627 10.70 26.50 10.34
CA LYS A 627 11.71 25.94 11.26
C LYS A 627 11.08 25.46 12.57
N HIS A 628 10.26 26.32 13.18
CA HIS A 628 9.55 26.00 14.42
C HIS A 628 8.57 24.85 14.22
N ASN A 629 7.71 24.95 13.20
CA ASN A 629 6.68 23.93 12.95
C ASN A 629 7.30 22.59 12.54
N GLY A 630 8.30 22.61 11.65
CA GLY A 630 9.04 21.44 11.22
C GLY A 630 9.76 20.72 12.36
N LEU A 631 10.29 21.46 13.35
CA LEU A 631 10.87 20.87 14.56
C LEU A 631 9.83 20.12 15.39
N TYR A 632 8.65 20.71 15.60
CA TYR A 632 7.57 20.02 16.34
C TYR A 632 6.99 18.84 15.57
N LEU A 633 6.90 18.91 14.24
CA LEU A 633 6.56 17.76 13.39
C LEU A 633 7.60 16.64 13.51
N TYR A 634 8.88 16.97 13.47
CA TYR A 634 9.95 15.98 13.60
C TYR A 634 9.91 15.30 14.98
N LEU A 635 9.83 16.10 16.05
CA LEU A 635 9.75 15.59 17.41
C LEU A 635 8.49 14.76 17.64
N SER A 636 7.32 15.22 17.17
CA SER A 636 6.07 14.50 17.32
C SER A 636 6.10 13.14 16.63
N ARG A 637 6.71 13.04 15.45
CA ARG A 637 6.84 11.80 14.68
C ARG A 637 7.74 10.78 15.35
N ILE A 638 8.83 11.21 15.99
CA ILE A 638 9.67 10.32 16.81
C ILE A 638 8.87 9.81 18.01
N LEU A 639 8.14 10.69 18.69
CA LEU A 639 7.41 10.36 19.90
C LEU A 639 6.07 9.64 19.66
N ARG A 640 5.53 9.70 18.44
CA ARG A 640 4.21 9.16 18.06
C ARG A 640 3.94 7.75 18.59
N PRO A 641 4.86 6.77 18.51
CA PRO A 641 4.58 5.41 18.98
C PRO A 641 4.34 5.31 20.49
N VAL A 642 4.88 6.24 21.28
CA VAL A 642 4.87 6.19 22.76
C VAL A 642 4.08 7.33 23.40
N TRP A 643 3.78 8.41 22.67
CA TRP A 643 3.21 9.64 23.22
C TRP A 643 1.88 9.43 23.95
N SER A 644 1.00 8.60 23.40
CA SER A 644 -0.30 8.26 24.00
C SER A 644 -0.29 6.95 24.78
N ARG A 645 0.84 6.24 24.82
CA ARG A 645 0.94 4.98 25.57
C ARG A 645 1.04 5.28 27.05
N ARG A 646 0.33 4.48 27.85
CA ARG A 646 0.50 4.53 29.30
C ARG A 646 1.89 4.01 29.65
N CYS A 647 2.61 4.71 30.50
CA CYS A 647 3.93 4.25 30.95
C CYS A 647 3.85 2.96 31.77
N VAL A 648 2.69 2.68 32.37
CA VAL A 648 2.43 1.49 33.17
C VAL A 648 1.15 0.83 32.68
N GLU A 649 1.21 -0.48 32.44
CA GLU A 649 0.07 -1.32 32.15
C GLU A 649 -0.27 -2.18 33.36
N ARG A 650 -1.55 -2.22 33.73
CA ARG A 650 -1.99 -3.06 34.84
C ARG A 650 -2.06 -4.51 34.34
N LEU A 651 -1.02 -5.29 34.64
CA LEU A 651 -1.03 -6.74 34.41
C LEU A 651 -2.01 -7.37 35.41
N ALA A 652 -3.12 -7.91 34.90
CA ALA A 652 -3.99 -8.77 35.67
C ALA A 652 -3.45 -10.20 35.56
N VAL A 653 -2.61 -10.59 36.52
CA VAL A 653 -2.36 -12.00 36.83
C VAL A 653 -3.05 -12.27 38.16
N ASP A 654 -3.98 -13.22 38.14
CA ASP A 654 -4.77 -13.75 39.25
C ASP A 654 -4.49 -13.16 40.66
N TYR A 655 -5.39 -12.26 41.09
CA TYR A 655 -5.72 -11.93 42.47
C TYR A 655 -4.65 -11.39 43.44
N LYS A 656 -3.71 -10.53 43.01
CA LYS A 656 -3.09 -9.54 43.92
C LYS A 656 -2.58 -8.33 43.15
N THR A 657 -3.20 -7.17 43.41
CA THR A 657 -2.84 -5.92 42.71
C THR A 657 -1.60 -5.31 43.36
N PHE A 658 -0.54 -5.12 42.58
CA PHE A 658 0.55 -4.21 42.93
C PHE A 658 0.75 -3.23 41.77
N THR A 659 0.84 -1.95 42.09
CA THR A 659 1.32 -0.90 41.19
C THR A 659 2.85 -0.97 41.21
N VAL A 660 3.49 -1.07 40.05
CA VAL A 660 4.92 -0.80 39.88
C VAL A 660 5.07 0.40 38.99
#